data_AF-A0A7Y7IDY9-F1
#
_entry.id   AF-A0A7Y7IDY9-F1
#
_cell.length_a   1.000
_cell.length_b   1.000
_cell.length_c   1.000
_cell.angle_alpha   90.00
_cell.angle_beta   90.00
_cell.angle_gamma   90.00
#
_symmetry.space_group_name_H-M   'P 1'
#
loop_
_entity.id
_entity.type
_entity.pdbx_description
1 polymer ?
#
loop_
_entity_poly.entity_id
_entity_poly.type
_entity_poly.pdbx_seq_one_letter_code
_entity_poly.pdbx_strand_id
1 'polypeptide(L)'
;MTYAGPNRCQLLKFGGAVALIPLVTQLISRPAGAASQAAGAAPAALPAVALLPHPALSSHALWYQLPATDWQSGALPIGNGRLGAMFFGDPSRDRIQFNEQSLWGGLNNYDNALAGLDDGAYDTSVTGFGSYRTFGELVVGFAGQPVVTAPGGPYNNSASETFTATLDGNPATKWCIDGPPPTVTWQAKLPSAVVVSKYTLTSANDVPARDPQQWAFSGSNDGAQWTALDTRTLSAPFESRLLAKDFTAANTAANSWYRFDFTPKAGVSHFQVAEIALGGVSFGGQSALYLSSPTGQADGDGSGADVMRTLDGSAATAWVAPKPGAGVVWQADLGKGQALTSYSLTSAADTPAEDPTAWTLEGSSDRLAWTALDSRQPGAPFASRGETRTFTLAGTKAYSSYRLTLRGAAGAANLRLAGVGLAGPGFDSGKASALAEYRRALDPAVGVHVTQFGTAGNRVMREAFASRAADVMVFRYETERAGGLTGTISLTSGQDGAPTTASAAAGALSFAGTMANQLKHAATLRIVDTDGTLTADGASLRIAGAHTMTLLLDARTNYKLDAAAGWRGADPGPGIAKALAAAAARTYPDLRAGHQADVASLMSRVSVNWGTTPDPVAQVPTDLRLAAYGAGAEDPSLEQAMFTYGRYLLIGSSRPGGLPANLQGLWNDSNSPAWASDYHTNINIQMNYWGAETTNLSESHEPLIDFIGQVAVPSRTATRNAFGKDTRGWTARTSQSIFGGNSWEWNTVASAWYGQHVYEHWAFSQDKDYLRKTALPMLKEVCQFWEDRLVQDANGLLVSPNGWSPEHGPRENGVMYDQQIIWDLFQNYIDCEDAAKDDPAYRARVASLQSRLAPNKIGRWGQLQEWQEDMDSPTDIHRHTSHLFAVYPGRQITPAASPDFAAAALVSLKARCGEKDGMPFTEATVSGDSRRSWTWPWRAALFARLGEAEHARLMLRGLLRFNTLPNLICNHPPFQMDGNFGITGAVAEMLIQSHTGTIHLLPALPAAWQDGSFTGLRARGGYEVGCTWAGGKVTSVTVVADRAPNQGNITVRMNGQEYKVKPTQPGHKTKPFSPS
;
A
#
# COMPACT_ATOMS: atom_id res chain seq x y z
N MET A 1 38.81 29.10 -48.39
CA MET A 1 37.46 29.27 -48.96
C MET A 1 36.53 29.57 -47.80
N THR A 2 36.08 30.83 -47.77
CA THR A 2 35.21 31.57 -46.83
C THR A 2 34.86 30.87 -45.51
N TYR A 3 35.58 31.08 -44.39
CA TYR A 3 35.60 32.26 -43.48
C TYR A 3 34.20 32.66 -42.99
N ALA A 4 33.87 33.00 -41.74
CA ALA A 4 34.50 32.99 -40.41
C ALA A 4 33.39 33.45 -39.41
N GLY A 5 33.53 33.22 -38.10
CA GLY A 5 32.71 33.93 -37.08
C GLY A 5 33.07 35.42 -36.99
N PRO A 6 32.83 36.17 -35.89
CA PRO A 6 32.19 35.82 -34.61
C PRO A 6 31.37 36.97 -33.91
N ASN A 7 30.84 36.66 -32.72
CA ASN A 7 30.73 37.47 -31.48
C ASN A 7 30.37 38.99 -31.42
N ARG A 8 29.35 39.25 -30.57
CA ARG A 8 29.27 40.20 -29.42
C ARG A 8 29.31 41.74 -29.61
N CYS A 9 28.47 42.36 -28.75
CA CYS A 9 28.64 43.59 -27.96
C CYS A 9 27.99 44.92 -28.40
N GLN A 10 27.01 45.33 -27.59
CA GLN A 10 26.94 46.58 -26.80
C GLN A 10 26.65 47.96 -27.45
N LEU A 11 25.99 48.76 -26.56
CA LEU A 11 25.91 50.22 -26.42
C LEU A 11 24.84 50.96 -27.25
N LEU A 12 23.73 51.39 -26.64
CA LEU A 12 23.52 52.65 -25.87
C LEU A 12 23.40 53.91 -26.76
N LYS A 13 22.20 54.51 -26.85
CA LYS A 13 21.83 55.82 -26.25
C LYS A 13 20.58 56.47 -26.88
N PHE A 14 19.60 56.74 -25.99
CA PHE A 14 18.80 57.97 -25.75
C PHE A 14 17.69 58.50 -26.70
N GLY A 15 16.56 58.81 -26.03
CA GLY A 15 15.48 59.76 -26.36
C GLY A 15 14.09 59.12 -26.12
N GLY A 16 13.45 59.15 -24.94
CA GLY A 16 12.87 60.29 -24.19
C GLY A 16 11.48 60.64 -24.78
N ALA A 17 10.32 60.74 -24.11
CA ALA A 17 9.81 60.72 -22.73
C ALA A 17 8.32 60.26 -22.81
N VAL A 18 7.60 59.75 -21.79
CA VAL A 18 7.03 60.46 -20.61
C VAL A 18 6.50 59.43 -19.57
N ALA A 19 6.74 59.78 -18.30
CA ALA A 19 6.40 59.25 -16.96
C ALA A 19 4.87 59.06 -16.68
N LEU A 20 4.29 58.14 -15.89
CA LEU A 20 4.31 57.71 -14.45
C LEU A 20 2.86 57.78 -13.85
N ILE A 21 2.27 56.62 -13.51
CA ILE A 21 1.52 56.09 -12.30
C ILE A 21 0.99 57.13 -11.23
N PRO A 22 0.04 56.92 -10.23
CA PRO A 22 -0.86 55.79 -9.77
C PRO A 22 -2.29 56.13 -9.18
N LEU A 23 -2.98 55.05 -8.73
CA LEU A 23 -3.87 54.88 -7.54
C LEU A 23 -5.33 55.45 -7.46
N VAL A 24 -6.21 54.64 -6.84
CA VAL A 24 -7.13 54.90 -5.69
C VAL A 24 -8.51 54.18 -5.80
N THR A 25 -8.82 53.49 -4.71
CA THR A 25 -10.05 52.85 -4.20
C THR A 25 -11.28 53.77 -4.06
N GLN A 26 -12.53 53.25 -4.15
CA GLN A 26 -13.64 53.46 -3.18
C GLN A 26 -15.05 52.96 -3.64
N LEU A 27 -15.48 51.86 -3.00
CA LEU A 27 -16.73 51.57 -2.26
C LEU A 27 -17.97 52.55 -2.20
N ILE A 28 -19.16 51.91 -2.25
CA ILE A 28 -20.50 52.19 -1.64
C ILE A 28 -21.56 53.00 -2.44
N SER A 29 -22.65 52.32 -2.85
CA SER A 29 -24.03 52.64 -2.43
C SER A 29 -25.06 51.61 -2.94
N ARG A 30 -25.81 51.02 -2.00
CA ARG A 30 -27.08 50.28 -2.23
C ARG A 30 -28.16 51.23 -2.79
N PRO A 31 -29.17 50.67 -3.49
CA PRO A 31 -30.53 50.99 -3.09
C PRO A 31 -31.32 49.72 -2.75
N ALA A 32 -32.12 49.84 -1.70
CA ALA A 32 -33.15 48.87 -1.34
C ALA A 32 -34.45 49.20 -2.08
N GLY A 33 -35.20 48.17 -2.47
CA GLY A 33 -36.64 48.24 -2.68
C GLY A 33 -37.14 48.25 -4.12
N ALA A 34 -37.40 47.07 -4.67
CA ALA A 34 -38.60 46.82 -5.48
C ALA A 34 -38.85 45.30 -5.54
N ALA A 35 -39.98 44.87 -4.99
CA ALA A 35 -40.47 43.51 -5.13
C ALA A 35 -40.93 43.30 -6.59
N SER A 36 -40.46 42.24 -7.24
CA SER A 36 -41.09 41.73 -8.46
C SER A 36 -41.06 40.21 -8.49
N GLN A 37 -42.25 39.66 -8.69
CA GLN A 37 -42.67 38.27 -8.77
C GLN A 37 -41.66 37.32 -9.43
N ALA A 38 -41.39 36.21 -8.75
CA ALA A 38 -40.71 35.06 -9.31
C ALA A 38 -41.66 34.31 -10.27
N ALA A 39 -41.39 34.41 -11.57
CA ALA A 39 -41.83 33.41 -12.54
C ALA A 39 -40.73 32.35 -12.65
N GLY A 40 -41.10 31.09 -12.44
CA GLY A 40 -40.18 29.95 -12.41
C GLY A 40 -39.43 29.80 -13.73
N ALA A 41 -38.12 30.03 -13.70
CA ALA A 41 -37.21 29.51 -14.71
C ALA A 41 -36.77 28.12 -14.23
N ALA A 42 -37.00 27.10 -15.06
CA ALA A 42 -36.44 25.77 -14.84
C ALA A 42 -34.92 25.88 -14.68
N PRO A 43 -34.30 25.12 -13.75
CA PRO A 43 -32.85 25.14 -13.60
C PRO A 43 -32.22 24.71 -14.92
N ALA A 44 -31.28 25.52 -15.43
CA ALA A 44 -30.47 25.13 -16.56
C ALA A 44 -29.72 23.84 -16.20
N ALA A 45 -29.89 22.79 -17.00
CA ALA A 45 -29.17 21.54 -16.83
C ALA A 45 -27.66 21.82 -16.88
N LEU A 46 -26.95 21.47 -15.80
CA LEU A 46 -25.49 21.47 -15.78
C LEU A 46 -24.97 20.50 -16.86
N PRO A 47 -23.85 20.81 -17.54
CA PRO A 47 -23.25 19.87 -18.49
C PRO A 47 -22.91 18.56 -17.78
N ALA A 48 -23.31 17.43 -18.37
CA ALA A 48 -22.97 16.11 -17.84
C ALA A 48 -21.45 15.93 -17.80
N VAL A 49 -20.90 15.54 -16.65
CA VAL A 49 -19.50 15.11 -16.54
C VAL A 49 -19.40 13.78 -17.28
N ALA A 50 -18.64 13.75 -18.38
CA ALA A 50 -18.32 12.49 -19.07
C ALA A 50 -16.99 11.97 -18.54
N LEU A 51 -17.00 10.80 -17.90
CA LEU A 51 -15.82 10.15 -17.34
C LEU A 51 -15.21 9.18 -18.34
N LEU A 52 -13.87 9.14 -18.40
CA LEU A 52 -13.16 8.15 -19.21
C LEU A 52 -13.35 6.73 -18.63
N PRO A 53 -13.24 5.68 -19.48
CA PRO A 53 -13.42 4.30 -19.05
C PRO A 53 -12.38 3.81 -18.05
N HIS A 54 -11.14 4.28 -18.11
CA HIS A 54 -10.07 4.07 -17.14
C HIS A 54 -9.01 5.17 -17.35
N PRO A 55 -8.39 5.72 -16.29
CA PRO A 55 -7.25 6.61 -16.48
C PRO A 55 -6.06 5.81 -17.00
N ALA A 56 -5.24 6.46 -17.81
CA ALA A 56 -3.97 5.89 -18.23
C ALA A 56 -3.06 5.73 -17.00
N LEU A 57 -2.57 4.52 -16.78
CA LEU A 57 -1.61 4.19 -15.73
C LEU A 57 -0.24 3.95 -16.33
N SER A 58 0.83 4.22 -15.57
CA SER A 58 2.17 3.82 -15.95
C SER A 58 2.32 2.29 -16.02
N SER A 59 3.36 1.81 -16.71
CA SER A 59 3.68 0.38 -16.82
C SER A 59 4.02 -0.30 -15.49
N HIS A 60 4.31 0.48 -14.44
CA HIS A 60 4.64 0.00 -13.10
C HIS A 60 3.49 0.19 -12.10
N ALA A 61 2.31 0.61 -12.56
CA ALA A 61 1.16 0.77 -11.70
C ALA A 61 0.64 -0.58 -11.18
N LEU A 62 0.22 -0.56 -9.92
CA LEU A 62 -0.42 -1.70 -9.28
C LEU A 62 -1.93 -1.57 -9.50
N TRP A 63 -2.60 -2.62 -9.96
CA TRP A 63 -4.04 -2.55 -10.20
C TRP A 63 -4.76 -3.88 -9.98
N TYR A 64 -6.03 -3.77 -9.60
CA TYR A 64 -6.86 -4.88 -9.10
C TYR A 64 -8.30 -4.72 -9.57
N GLN A 65 -8.99 -5.85 -9.75
CA GLN A 65 -10.38 -5.92 -10.20
C GLN A 65 -11.40 -6.14 -9.08
N LEU A 66 -10.96 -6.18 -7.83
CA LEU A 66 -11.81 -6.36 -6.66
C LEU A 66 -11.41 -5.38 -5.55
N PRO A 67 -12.35 -4.91 -4.71
CA PRO A 67 -12.02 -4.20 -3.49
C PRO A 67 -11.12 -5.03 -2.58
N ALA A 68 -10.31 -4.35 -1.77
CA ALA A 68 -9.60 -5.02 -0.70
C ALA A 68 -10.58 -5.43 0.40
N THR A 69 -10.37 -6.61 0.97
CA THR A 69 -11.10 -7.09 2.15
C THR A 69 -10.23 -7.09 3.41
N ASP A 70 -8.90 -7.01 3.23
CA ASP A 70 -7.90 -7.05 4.30
C ASP A 70 -6.94 -5.85 4.17
N TRP A 71 -6.60 -5.26 5.31
CA TRP A 71 -5.77 -4.05 5.37
C TRP A 71 -4.32 -4.36 4.95
N GLN A 72 -3.75 -5.47 5.40
CA GLN A 72 -2.33 -5.78 5.14
C GLN A 72 -2.11 -6.19 3.68
N SER A 73 -2.96 -7.07 3.16
CA SER A 73 -2.74 -7.77 1.90
C SER A 73 -3.40 -7.12 0.68
N GLY A 74 -4.50 -6.40 0.89
CA GLY A 74 -5.31 -5.86 -0.19
C GLY A 74 -5.24 -4.34 -0.33
N ALA A 75 -5.19 -3.59 0.77
CA ALA A 75 -5.29 -2.14 0.71
C ALA A 75 -4.02 -1.49 0.12
N LEU A 76 -4.19 -0.33 -0.55
CA LEU A 76 -3.10 0.36 -1.26
C LEU A 76 -2.63 1.62 -0.54
N PRO A 77 -1.31 1.85 -0.41
CA PRO A 77 -0.77 2.99 0.31
C PRO A 77 -0.64 4.28 -0.53
N ILE A 78 -1.00 5.40 0.09
CA ILE A 78 -0.48 6.73 -0.28
C ILE A 78 0.31 7.32 0.87
N GLY A 79 1.29 8.19 0.59
CA GLY A 79 2.02 8.91 1.63
C GLY A 79 2.78 10.13 1.10
N ASN A 80 3.05 11.10 1.98
CA ASN A 80 3.83 12.30 1.66
C ASN A 80 5.09 12.49 2.56
N GLY A 81 5.46 11.44 3.30
CA GLY A 81 6.55 11.45 4.28
C GLY A 81 6.16 12.03 5.65
N ARG A 82 4.87 12.32 5.89
CA ARG A 82 4.32 12.69 7.21
C ARG A 82 2.94 12.08 7.44
N LEU A 83 2.07 12.20 6.43
CA LEU A 83 0.72 11.67 6.36
C LEU A 83 0.69 10.50 5.39
N GLY A 84 0.00 9.41 5.77
CA GLY A 84 -0.20 8.24 4.92
C GLY A 84 -1.56 7.59 5.13
N ALA A 85 -2.08 6.92 4.12
CA ALA A 85 -3.36 6.22 4.19
C ALA A 85 -3.38 4.93 3.37
N MET A 86 -4.25 4.00 3.74
CA MET A 86 -4.51 2.72 3.09
C MET A 86 -5.96 2.65 2.59
N PHE A 87 -6.13 2.35 1.30
CA PHE A 87 -7.44 2.36 0.61
C PHE A 87 -7.98 0.97 0.32
N PHE A 88 -9.25 0.75 0.65
CA PHE A 88 -9.94 -0.51 0.36
C PHE A 88 -10.65 -0.50 -1.00
N GLY A 89 -11.19 0.65 -1.41
CA GLY A 89 -11.86 0.82 -2.71
C GLY A 89 -13.29 0.27 -2.79
N ASP A 90 -13.93 -0.07 -1.67
CA ASP A 90 -15.31 -0.61 -1.71
C ASP A 90 -16.30 0.42 -2.30
N PRO A 91 -17.07 0.05 -3.36
CA PRO A 91 -18.01 0.95 -4.04
C PRO A 91 -19.12 1.53 -3.18
N SER A 92 -19.58 0.81 -2.16
CA SER A 92 -20.66 1.24 -1.26
C SER A 92 -20.13 1.95 -0.02
N ARG A 93 -18.91 1.63 0.41
CA ARG A 93 -18.30 2.16 1.63
C ARG A 93 -16.81 2.38 1.43
N ASP A 94 -16.43 3.58 1.02
CA ASP A 94 -15.01 3.91 0.87
C ASP A 94 -14.35 4.05 2.25
N ARG A 95 -13.68 2.99 2.69
CA ARG A 95 -12.95 2.92 3.95
C ARG A 95 -11.49 3.31 3.70
N ILE A 96 -11.02 4.30 4.46
CA ILE A 96 -9.69 4.86 4.35
C ILE A 96 -9.09 4.92 5.76
N GLN A 97 -8.15 4.02 6.06
CA GLN A 97 -7.38 4.09 7.29
C GLN A 97 -6.22 5.07 7.07
N PHE A 98 -6.04 6.03 7.98
CA PHE A 98 -5.01 7.05 7.82
C PHE A 98 -4.15 7.19 9.07
N ASN A 99 -2.94 7.71 8.86
CA ASN A 99 -1.89 7.86 9.84
C ASN A 99 -1.12 9.17 9.73
N GLU A 100 -0.48 9.53 10.83
CA GLU A 100 0.50 10.59 10.96
C GLU A 100 1.70 10.03 11.72
N GLN A 101 2.90 10.19 11.16
CA GLN A 101 4.13 9.51 11.59
C GLN A 101 4.50 9.63 13.07
N SER A 102 3.99 10.65 13.77
CA SER A 102 4.36 10.97 15.15
C SER A 102 3.32 10.58 16.20
N LEU A 103 2.22 9.92 15.81
CA LEU A 103 1.27 9.38 16.79
C LEU A 103 1.81 8.11 17.45
N TRP A 104 2.37 8.28 18.63
CA TRP A 104 3.05 7.23 19.37
C TRP A 104 2.67 7.22 20.85
N GLY A 105 2.53 6.01 21.40
CA GLY A 105 2.62 5.79 22.85
C GLY A 105 4.06 5.81 23.32
N GLY A 106 4.28 5.88 24.64
CA GLY A 106 5.60 5.79 25.27
C GLY A 106 6.02 7.07 25.98
N LEU A 107 6.92 6.91 26.94
CA LEU A 107 7.50 8.01 27.71
C LEU A 107 8.71 8.62 27.02
N ASN A 108 8.94 9.90 27.32
CA ASN A 108 10.12 10.62 26.88
C ASN A 108 11.38 10.03 27.51
N ASN A 109 12.40 9.77 26.68
CA ASN A 109 13.71 9.28 27.10
C ASN A 109 13.66 7.97 27.89
N TYR A 110 12.68 7.11 27.59
CA TYR A 110 12.53 5.82 28.25
C TYR A 110 13.80 4.95 28.08
N ASP A 111 14.24 4.29 29.14
CA ASP A 111 15.31 3.28 29.10
C ASP A 111 14.97 2.17 30.09
N ASN A 112 15.15 0.92 29.67
CA ASN A 112 14.83 -0.25 30.51
C ASN A 112 15.50 -0.17 31.88
N ALA A 113 16.80 0.15 31.94
CA ALA A 113 17.54 0.18 33.19
C ALA A 113 17.07 1.31 34.11
N LEU A 114 16.81 2.51 33.56
CA LEU A 114 16.22 3.62 34.30
C LEU A 114 14.80 3.35 34.80
N ALA A 115 14.05 2.49 34.10
CA ALA A 115 12.74 2.02 34.53
C ALA A 115 12.79 0.86 35.55
N GLY A 116 13.99 0.38 35.92
CA GLY A 116 14.16 -0.75 36.83
C GLY A 116 13.79 -2.10 36.21
N LEU A 117 13.89 -2.22 34.88
CA LEU A 117 13.61 -3.43 34.12
C LEU A 117 14.90 -4.04 33.54
N ASP A 118 14.86 -5.34 33.28
CA ASP A 118 15.94 -6.06 32.62
C ASP A 118 16.12 -5.61 31.16
N ASP A 119 17.31 -5.87 30.61
CA ASP A 119 17.66 -5.54 29.23
C ASP A 119 16.66 -6.12 28.21
N GLY A 120 16.16 -7.33 28.49
CA GLY A 120 15.20 -8.05 27.66
C GLY A 120 13.73 -7.66 27.86
N ALA A 121 13.42 -6.67 28.70
CA ALA A 121 12.05 -6.16 28.83
C ALA A 121 11.64 -5.35 27.58
N TYR A 122 10.36 -5.40 27.21
CA TYR A 122 9.83 -4.69 26.04
C TYR A 122 8.41 -4.15 26.29
N ASP A 123 8.33 -3.09 27.12
CA ASP A 123 7.06 -2.47 27.50
C ASP A 123 6.53 -1.54 26.40
N THR A 124 5.66 -2.07 25.54
CA THR A 124 5.03 -1.31 24.44
C THR A 124 3.79 -0.50 24.88
N SER A 125 3.54 -0.38 26.19
CA SER A 125 2.43 0.43 26.71
C SER A 125 2.64 1.93 26.49
N VAL A 126 1.56 2.71 26.56
CA VAL A 126 1.62 4.18 26.42
C VAL A 126 2.49 4.86 27.49
N THR A 127 2.78 4.17 28.60
CA THR A 127 3.62 4.63 29.71
C THR A 127 4.97 3.89 29.80
N GLY A 128 5.32 3.08 28.81
CA GLY A 128 6.59 2.36 28.71
C GLY A 128 7.51 2.93 27.62
N PHE A 129 8.20 2.03 26.92
CA PHE A 129 8.91 2.32 25.66
C PHE A 129 7.93 2.82 24.59
N GLY A 130 6.74 2.22 24.54
CA GLY A 130 5.67 2.61 23.65
C GLY A 130 5.65 1.89 22.31
N SER A 131 4.80 2.39 21.42
CA SER A 131 4.65 1.87 20.05
C SER A 131 3.95 2.89 19.17
N TYR A 132 4.17 2.76 17.86
CA TYR A 132 3.40 3.48 16.86
C TYR A 132 1.91 3.10 16.94
N ARG A 133 1.03 4.06 16.65
CA ARG A 133 -0.42 3.91 16.84
C ARG A 133 -1.18 4.20 15.56
N THR A 134 -2.38 3.65 15.45
CA THR A 134 -3.32 4.02 14.38
C THR A 134 -3.93 5.37 14.67
N PHE A 135 -3.96 6.27 13.68
CA PHE A 135 -4.47 7.62 13.87
C PHE A 135 -5.99 7.68 13.79
N GLY A 136 -6.57 7.14 12.72
CA GLY A 136 -8.02 7.15 12.55
C GLY A 136 -8.50 6.56 11.24
N GLU A 137 -9.81 6.62 11.05
CA GLU A 137 -10.50 6.14 9.86
C GLU A 137 -11.40 7.22 9.29
N LEU A 138 -11.37 7.38 7.97
CA LEU A 138 -12.35 8.12 7.17
C LEU A 138 -13.22 7.08 6.46
N VAL A 139 -14.54 7.22 6.60
CA VAL A 139 -15.51 6.40 5.87
C VAL A 139 -16.43 7.31 5.07
N VAL A 140 -16.49 7.07 3.76
CA VAL A 140 -17.51 7.67 2.89
C VAL A 140 -18.47 6.56 2.43
N GLY A 141 -19.66 6.52 3.02
CA GLY A 141 -20.72 5.58 2.66
C GLY A 141 -21.61 6.17 1.55
N PHE A 142 -21.76 5.46 0.44
CA PHE A 142 -22.56 5.84 -0.72
C PHE A 142 -23.77 4.92 -0.84
N ALA A 143 -24.97 5.52 -0.92
CA ALA A 143 -26.24 4.88 -0.62
C ALA A 143 -26.25 4.36 0.83
N GLY A 144 -27.14 4.88 1.69
CA GLY A 144 -27.24 4.32 3.04
C GLY A 144 -27.46 2.82 2.99
N GLN A 145 -26.79 2.03 3.83
CA GLN A 145 -27.18 0.63 3.95
C GLN A 145 -28.60 0.58 4.53
N PRO A 146 -29.47 -0.32 4.05
CA PRO A 146 -30.74 -0.54 4.71
C PRO A 146 -30.52 -0.79 6.20
N VAL A 147 -31.11 0.04 7.06
CA VAL A 147 -30.99 -0.13 8.51
C VAL A 147 -32.10 -1.06 8.94
N VAL A 148 -31.72 -2.24 9.43
CA VAL A 148 -32.67 -3.18 9.99
C VAL A 148 -32.76 -3.01 11.49
N THR A 149 -33.97 -3.07 12.01
CA THR A 149 -34.31 -2.97 13.42
C THR A 149 -35.36 -4.02 13.75
N ALA A 150 -35.48 -4.33 15.04
CA ALA A 150 -36.56 -5.17 15.54
C ALA A 150 -37.40 -4.38 16.57
N PRO A 151 -38.28 -3.45 16.11
CA PRO A 151 -39.13 -2.65 16.98
C PRO A 151 -40.00 -3.55 17.88
N GLY A 152 -40.21 -3.16 19.14
CA GLY A 152 -40.95 -3.98 20.11
C GLY A 152 -40.09 -4.92 20.95
N GLY A 153 -38.76 -4.93 20.74
CA GLY A 153 -37.79 -5.50 21.68
C GLY A 153 -37.50 -4.60 22.90
N PRO A 154 -36.53 -4.99 23.76
CA PRO A 154 -35.60 -6.10 23.59
C PRO A 154 -36.31 -7.45 23.65
N TYR A 155 -35.97 -8.33 22.70
CA TYR A 155 -36.45 -9.71 22.68
C TYR A 155 -35.48 -10.60 23.46
N ASN A 156 -35.99 -11.65 24.12
CA ASN A 156 -35.13 -12.60 24.83
C ASN A 156 -34.49 -13.56 23.82
N ASN A 157 -33.21 -13.38 23.53
CA ASN A 157 -32.45 -14.19 22.57
C ASN A 157 -30.99 -14.37 23.02
N SER A 158 -30.30 -15.36 22.44
CA SER A 158 -28.86 -15.53 22.67
C SER A 158 -28.07 -14.44 21.95
N ALA A 159 -26.86 -14.13 22.44
CA ALA A 159 -26.03 -13.04 21.91
C ALA A 159 -25.69 -13.19 20.40
N SER A 160 -25.74 -14.41 19.87
CA SER A 160 -25.48 -14.74 18.46
C SER A 160 -26.74 -14.96 17.61
N GLU A 161 -27.94 -15.01 18.19
CA GLU A 161 -29.20 -15.29 17.48
C GLU A 161 -30.12 -14.06 17.48
N THR A 162 -29.56 -12.91 17.09
CA THR A 162 -30.31 -11.65 17.02
C THR A 162 -30.85 -11.39 15.60
N PHE A 163 -31.62 -10.32 15.42
CA PHE A 163 -32.19 -9.98 14.10
C PHE A 163 -31.10 -9.75 13.03
N THR A 164 -29.84 -9.49 13.40
CA THR A 164 -28.73 -9.36 12.45
C THR A 164 -28.44 -10.64 11.69
N ALA A 165 -28.76 -11.81 12.26
CA ALA A 165 -28.64 -13.09 11.56
C ALA A 165 -29.56 -13.19 10.34
N THR A 166 -30.63 -12.38 10.27
CA THR A 166 -31.55 -12.37 9.11
C THR A 166 -30.98 -11.75 7.84
N LEU A 167 -29.72 -11.29 7.89
CA LEU A 167 -29.08 -10.47 6.86
C LEU A 167 -27.65 -10.92 6.54
N ASP A 168 -27.13 -11.94 7.21
CA ASP A 168 -25.72 -12.34 7.10
C ASP A 168 -25.46 -13.27 5.91
N GLY A 169 -26.52 -13.72 5.24
CA GLY A 169 -26.45 -14.61 4.07
C GLY A 169 -26.06 -16.04 4.42
N ASN A 170 -26.08 -16.41 5.71
CA ASN A 170 -25.80 -17.74 6.20
C ASN A 170 -27.09 -18.39 6.72
N PRO A 171 -27.76 -19.27 5.94
CA PRO A 171 -29.00 -19.89 6.39
C PRO A 171 -28.84 -20.77 7.64
N ALA A 172 -27.60 -21.12 8.03
CA ALA A 172 -27.31 -21.90 9.23
C ALA A 172 -27.35 -21.08 10.53
N THR A 173 -27.29 -19.75 10.46
CA THR A 173 -27.58 -18.85 11.60
C THR A 173 -29.08 -18.50 11.59
N LYS A 174 -29.58 -17.93 12.69
CA LYS A 174 -30.99 -17.57 12.82
C LYS A 174 -31.22 -16.47 13.83
N TRP A 175 -32.27 -15.69 13.61
CA TRP A 175 -32.89 -14.93 14.68
C TRP A 175 -33.84 -15.86 15.44
N CYS A 176 -33.60 -16.06 16.73
CA CYS A 176 -34.40 -16.95 17.58
C CYS A 176 -34.83 -16.20 18.83
N ILE A 177 -36.13 -16.15 19.12
CA ILE A 177 -36.71 -15.45 20.27
C ILE A 177 -37.38 -16.46 21.19
N ASP A 178 -36.96 -16.51 22.45
CA ASP A 178 -37.62 -17.28 23.52
C ASP A 178 -38.79 -16.50 24.10
N GLY A 179 -39.92 -17.17 24.32
CA GLY A 179 -41.16 -16.55 24.80
C GLY A 179 -41.60 -15.37 23.94
N PRO A 180 -41.79 -15.54 22.60
CA PRO A 180 -42.05 -14.42 21.71
C PRO A 180 -43.41 -13.76 22.03
N PRO A 181 -43.51 -12.42 21.94
CA PRO A 181 -44.79 -11.73 22.11
C PRO A 181 -45.76 -12.06 20.96
N PRO A 182 -47.04 -11.64 21.06
CA PRO A 182 -48.05 -11.91 20.02
C PRO A 182 -47.69 -11.40 18.62
N THR A 183 -46.77 -10.44 18.53
CA THR A 183 -46.22 -9.94 17.27
C THR A 183 -44.73 -9.74 17.40
N VAL A 184 -43.97 -10.33 16.47
CA VAL A 184 -42.53 -10.11 16.32
C VAL A 184 -42.33 -9.24 15.09
N THR A 185 -41.72 -8.07 15.27
CA THR A 185 -41.57 -7.09 14.19
C THR A 185 -40.13 -7.05 13.70
N TRP A 186 -39.97 -7.20 12.39
CA TRP A 186 -38.74 -6.95 11.67
C TRP A 186 -38.94 -5.74 10.76
N GLN A 187 -38.02 -4.78 10.76
CA GLN A 187 -38.21 -3.53 10.05
C GLN A 187 -36.92 -3.05 9.37
N ALA A 188 -37.00 -2.76 8.07
CA ALA A 188 -35.93 -2.18 7.28
C ALA A 188 -36.24 -0.73 6.89
N LYS A 189 -35.30 0.18 7.15
CA LYS A 189 -35.26 1.53 6.59
C LYS A 189 -34.31 1.55 5.41
N LEU A 190 -34.81 1.79 4.22
CA LEU A 190 -34.00 1.89 3.01
C LEU A 190 -33.39 3.30 2.87
N PRO A 191 -32.21 3.42 2.23
CA PRO A 191 -31.60 4.73 1.94
C PRO A 191 -32.38 5.58 0.94
N SER A 192 -33.14 4.93 0.08
CA SER A 192 -33.97 5.47 -0.97
C SER A 192 -35.20 4.58 -1.12
N ALA A 193 -36.30 5.16 -1.58
CA ALA A 193 -37.52 4.41 -1.81
C ALA A 193 -37.31 3.39 -2.94
N VAL A 194 -37.61 2.12 -2.69
CA VAL A 194 -37.52 1.01 -3.67
C VAL A 194 -38.89 0.37 -3.80
N VAL A 195 -39.27 -0.09 -4.99
CA VAL A 195 -40.46 -0.93 -5.19
C VAL A 195 -40.08 -2.38 -4.86
N VAL A 196 -40.58 -2.91 -3.74
CA VAL A 196 -40.39 -4.32 -3.38
C VAL A 196 -41.68 -5.07 -3.67
N SER A 197 -41.69 -5.82 -4.77
CA SER A 197 -42.80 -6.68 -5.19
C SER A 197 -42.55 -8.17 -4.90
N LYS A 198 -41.35 -8.52 -4.44
CA LYS A 198 -40.95 -9.89 -4.09
C LYS A 198 -40.19 -9.89 -2.78
N TYR A 199 -40.38 -10.90 -1.95
CA TYR A 199 -39.57 -11.12 -0.75
C TYR A 199 -39.31 -12.61 -0.56
N THR A 200 -38.28 -12.94 0.21
CA THR A 200 -37.88 -14.31 0.52
C THR A 200 -37.78 -14.47 2.03
N LEU A 201 -38.33 -15.56 2.57
CA LEU A 201 -38.11 -16.00 3.94
C LEU A 201 -37.40 -17.35 3.93
N THR A 202 -36.40 -17.53 4.79
CA THR A 202 -35.67 -18.79 4.92
C THR A 202 -35.96 -19.45 6.27
N SER A 203 -36.33 -20.73 6.25
CA SER A 203 -36.53 -21.51 7.48
C SER A 203 -35.20 -21.69 8.22
N ALA A 204 -35.21 -21.68 9.56
CA ALA A 204 -34.00 -21.91 10.37
C ALA A 204 -33.44 -23.34 10.28
N ASN A 205 -32.51 -23.73 11.15
CA ASN A 205 -31.86 -25.04 11.12
C ASN A 205 -32.50 -26.16 11.98
N ASP A 206 -33.50 -25.88 12.83
CA ASP A 206 -34.00 -26.86 13.82
C ASP A 206 -35.53 -27.15 13.75
N VAL A 207 -36.38 -26.48 14.54
CA VAL A 207 -37.77 -26.91 14.84
C VAL A 207 -38.79 -26.26 13.89
N PRO A 208 -39.53 -27.03 13.06
CA PRO A 208 -40.48 -26.51 12.07
C PRO A 208 -41.58 -25.61 12.64
N ALA A 209 -42.09 -25.94 13.82
CA ALA A 209 -43.20 -25.20 14.42
C ALA A 209 -42.86 -23.74 14.81
N ARG A 210 -41.56 -23.38 14.89
CA ARG A 210 -41.07 -22.06 15.28
C ARG A 210 -40.91 -21.10 14.09
N ASP A 211 -40.89 -21.62 12.86
CA ASP A 211 -40.70 -20.83 11.65
C ASP A 211 -41.96 -19.98 11.32
N PRO A 212 -41.84 -18.90 10.52
CA PRO A 212 -42.97 -18.04 10.20
C PRO A 212 -44.07 -18.81 9.45
N GLN A 213 -45.27 -18.83 10.02
CA GLN A 213 -46.47 -19.41 9.40
C GLN A 213 -47.55 -18.37 9.13
N GLN A 214 -47.50 -17.22 9.81
CA GLN A 214 -48.42 -16.11 9.59
C GLN A 214 -47.70 -14.77 9.73
N TRP A 215 -47.91 -13.86 8.77
CA TRP A 215 -47.32 -12.53 8.79
C TRP A 215 -48.07 -11.52 7.92
N ALA A 216 -47.89 -10.24 8.23
CA ALA A 216 -48.21 -9.11 7.36
C ALA A 216 -46.91 -8.44 6.90
N PHE A 217 -46.79 -8.19 5.59
CA PHE A 217 -45.70 -7.43 4.99
C PHE A 217 -46.21 -6.05 4.58
N SER A 218 -45.57 -4.98 5.05
CA SER A 218 -46.05 -3.60 4.87
C SER A 218 -44.96 -2.66 4.38
N GLY A 219 -45.36 -1.59 3.69
CA GLY A 219 -44.49 -0.50 3.23
C GLY A 219 -44.87 0.84 3.86
N SER A 220 -43.88 1.72 4.02
CA SER A 220 -44.07 3.09 4.53
C SER A 220 -43.04 4.06 3.93
N ASN A 221 -43.38 5.35 3.86
CA ASN A 221 -42.43 6.40 3.47
C ASN A 221 -41.91 7.25 4.64
N ASP A 222 -42.59 7.23 5.79
CA ASP A 222 -42.25 8.04 6.97
C ASP A 222 -41.88 7.20 8.20
N GLY A 223 -42.08 5.87 8.14
CA GLY A 223 -41.87 4.95 9.25
C GLY A 223 -42.99 4.98 10.31
N ALA A 224 -44.01 5.83 10.13
CA ALA A 224 -45.12 6.00 11.06
C ALA A 224 -46.44 5.45 10.47
N GLN A 225 -46.74 5.75 9.20
CA GLN A 225 -47.92 5.26 8.50
C GLN A 225 -47.57 4.09 7.60
N TRP A 226 -48.24 2.95 7.80
CA TRP A 226 -47.92 1.68 7.15
C TRP A 226 -49.08 1.19 6.29
N THR A 227 -48.76 0.78 5.07
CA THR A 227 -49.70 0.16 4.13
C THR A 227 -49.36 -1.32 3.99
N ALA A 228 -50.33 -2.21 4.24
CA ALA A 228 -50.14 -3.65 4.03
C ALA A 228 -50.01 -3.96 2.53
N LEU A 229 -48.93 -4.64 2.16
CA LEU A 229 -48.58 -5.02 0.79
C LEU A 229 -48.83 -6.52 0.52
N ASP A 230 -48.69 -7.36 1.55
CA ASP A 230 -49.03 -8.78 1.52
C ASP A 230 -49.46 -9.25 2.91
N THR A 231 -50.29 -10.29 2.99
CA THR A 231 -50.66 -10.97 4.22
C THR A 231 -50.79 -12.46 3.94
N ARG A 232 -50.08 -13.29 4.72
CA ARG A 232 -49.98 -14.72 4.47
C ARG A 232 -50.28 -15.52 5.72
N THR A 233 -50.93 -16.66 5.50
CA THR A 233 -51.07 -17.77 6.46
C THR A 233 -50.75 -19.06 5.73
N LEU A 234 -49.73 -19.79 6.18
CA LEU A 234 -49.37 -21.11 5.68
C LEU A 234 -50.14 -22.18 6.44
N SER A 235 -50.64 -23.19 5.73
CA SER A 235 -51.32 -24.35 6.34
C SER A 235 -50.37 -25.33 7.03
N ALA A 236 -49.07 -25.23 6.75
CA ALA A 236 -48.01 -26.06 7.32
C ALA A 236 -46.68 -25.27 7.38
N PRO A 237 -45.70 -25.70 8.21
CA PRO A 237 -44.33 -25.19 8.17
C PRO A 237 -43.64 -25.39 6.81
N PHE A 238 -42.45 -24.81 6.66
CA PHE A 238 -41.58 -24.98 5.49
C PHE A 238 -41.24 -26.46 5.28
N GLU A 239 -41.19 -26.88 4.02
CA GLU A 239 -41.12 -28.29 3.60
C GLU A 239 -39.80 -28.97 3.99
N SER A 240 -38.73 -28.20 4.17
CA SER A 240 -37.41 -28.63 4.63
C SER A 240 -36.71 -27.51 5.40
N ARG A 241 -35.63 -27.84 6.12
CA ARG A 241 -34.80 -26.87 6.85
C ARG A 241 -33.87 -26.12 5.90
N LEU A 242 -33.48 -24.90 6.28
CA LEU A 242 -32.66 -24.00 5.44
C LEU A 242 -33.29 -23.66 4.08
N LEU A 243 -34.60 -23.89 3.92
CA LEU A 243 -35.33 -23.65 2.68
C LEU A 243 -35.68 -22.16 2.56
N ALA A 244 -35.17 -21.52 1.50
CA ALA A 244 -35.57 -20.19 1.08
C ALA A 244 -36.83 -20.27 0.22
N LYS A 245 -37.90 -19.56 0.60
CA LYS A 245 -39.17 -19.54 -0.12
C LYS A 245 -39.51 -18.12 -0.57
N ASP A 246 -39.76 -17.98 -1.87
CA ASP A 246 -40.08 -16.71 -2.51
C ASP A 246 -41.58 -16.44 -2.48
N PHE A 247 -41.94 -15.20 -2.19
CA PHE A 247 -43.31 -14.69 -2.15
C PHE A 247 -43.40 -13.42 -2.99
N THR A 248 -44.57 -13.17 -3.59
CA THR A 248 -44.85 -11.97 -4.40
C THR A 248 -45.93 -11.15 -3.71
N ALA A 249 -45.66 -9.86 -3.54
CA ALA A 249 -46.57 -8.86 -3.03
C ALA A 249 -47.10 -8.00 -4.19
N ALA A 250 -48.37 -7.59 -4.12
CA ALA A 250 -48.97 -6.69 -5.12
C ALA A 250 -48.56 -5.24 -4.86
N ASN A 251 -47.25 -4.96 -4.91
CA ASN A 251 -46.70 -3.64 -4.67
C ASN A 251 -46.11 -3.03 -5.95
N THR A 252 -46.60 -1.84 -6.31
CA THR A 252 -46.09 -1.01 -7.41
C THR A 252 -45.53 0.32 -6.92
N ALA A 253 -45.62 0.61 -5.62
CA ALA A 253 -45.18 1.86 -5.02
C ALA A 253 -43.79 1.72 -4.37
N ALA A 254 -42.94 2.72 -4.59
CA ALA A 254 -41.65 2.79 -3.93
C ALA A 254 -41.83 3.25 -2.48
N ASN A 255 -41.26 2.50 -1.53
CA ASN A 255 -41.31 2.82 -0.10
C ASN A 255 -39.91 2.90 0.49
N SER A 256 -39.70 3.84 1.41
CA SER A 256 -38.43 4.01 2.14
C SER A 256 -38.33 3.12 3.38
N TRP A 257 -39.42 2.46 3.76
CA TRP A 257 -39.47 1.54 4.87
C TRP A 257 -40.27 0.28 4.50
N TYR A 258 -39.83 -0.86 4.99
CA TYR A 258 -40.50 -2.14 4.86
C TYR A 258 -40.51 -2.87 6.20
N ARG A 259 -41.60 -3.58 6.49
CA ARG A 259 -41.80 -4.24 7.78
C ARG A 259 -42.51 -5.57 7.62
N PHE A 260 -42.04 -6.57 8.37
CA PHE A 260 -42.79 -7.79 8.66
C PHE A 260 -43.29 -7.73 10.09
N ASP A 261 -44.60 -7.94 10.25
CA ASP A 261 -45.22 -8.24 11.52
C ASP A 261 -45.57 -9.73 11.52
N PHE A 262 -44.70 -10.54 12.13
CA PHE A 262 -44.89 -11.99 12.26
C PHE A 262 -45.82 -12.30 13.42
N THR A 263 -46.71 -13.28 13.25
CA THR A 263 -47.56 -13.83 14.32
C THR A 263 -47.01 -15.21 14.72
N PRO A 264 -46.30 -15.31 15.85
CA PRO A 264 -45.82 -16.60 16.35
C PRO A 264 -46.96 -17.57 16.62
N LYS A 265 -46.71 -18.86 16.43
CA LYS A 265 -47.73 -19.90 16.64
C LYS A 265 -48.02 -20.07 18.13
N ALA A 266 -49.29 -19.96 18.50
CA ALA A 266 -49.73 -20.14 19.89
C ALA A 266 -49.27 -21.51 20.45
N GLY A 267 -48.75 -21.49 21.68
CA GLY A 267 -48.26 -22.69 22.36
C GLY A 267 -46.87 -23.16 21.94
N VAL A 268 -46.19 -22.49 21.02
CA VAL A 268 -44.78 -22.76 20.66
C VAL A 268 -43.88 -21.83 21.47
N SER A 269 -42.87 -22.40 22.13
CA SER A 269 -42.03 -21.64 23.07
C SER A 269 -41.10 -20.61 22.43
N HIS A 270 -40.87 -20.66 21.12
CA HIS A 270 -39.91 -19.80 20.42
C HIS A 270 -40.43 -19.38 19.04
N PHE A 271 -39.96 -18.24 18.54
CA PHE A 271 -40.07 -17.81 17.15
C PHE A 271 -38.69 -17.81 16.50
N GLN A 272 -38.59 -18.20 15.22
CA GLN A 272 -37.31 -18.11 14.51
C GLN A 272 -37.43 -17.88 13.00
N VAL A 273 -36.37 -17.31 12.42
CA VAL A 273 -36.20 -17.14 10.97
C VAL A 273 -34.71 -17.06 10.65
N ALA A 274 -34.25 -17.73 9.58
CA ALA A 274 -32.85 -17.70 9.17
C ALA A 274 -32.52 -16.41 8.44
N GLU A 275 -33.21 -16.13 7.33
CA GLU A 275 -32.92 -15.01 6.43
C GLU A 275 -34.20 -14.31 5.99
N ILE A 276 -34.13 -13.00 5.78
CA ILE A 276 -35.17 -12.19 5.17
C ILE A 276 -34.54 -11.38 4.02
N ALA A 277 -34.99 -11.63 2.79
CA ALA A 277 -34.56 -10.85 1.63
C ALA A 277 -35.73 -10.08 1.02
N LEU A 278 -35.47 -8.84 0.59
CA LEU A 278 -36.41 -8.03 -0.18
C LEU A 278 -35.89 -7.90 -1.61
N GLY A 279 -36.73 -8.17 -2.61
CA GLY A 279 -36.35 -8.08 -4.02
C GLY A 279 -35.86 -6.67 -4.37
N GLY A 280 -34.68 -6.58 -4.98
CA GLY A 280 -34.07 -5.31 -5.36
C GLY A 280 -33.43 -4.52 -4.21
N VAL A 281 -33.35 -5.09 -3.00
CA VAL A 281 -32.71 -4.46 -1.83
C VAL A 281 -31.57 -5.35 -1.32
N SER A 282 -30.40 -4.76 -1.16
CA SER A 282 -29.24 -5.44 -0.59
C SER A 282 -29.02 -5.04 0.86
N PHE A 283 -28.97 -6.03 1.76
CA PHE A 283 -28.71 -5.84 3.19
C PHE A 283 -27.25 -6.09 3.59
N GLY A 284 -26.35 -6.24 2.61
CA GLY A 284 -24.92 -6.46 2.86
C GLY A 284 -24.49 -7.92 3.12
N GLY A 285 -25.42 -8.89 3.06
CA GLY A 285 -25.12 -10.33 3.24
C GLY A 285 -24.76 -11.11 1.97
N GLN A 286 -25.17 -10.65 0.79
CA GLN A 286 -24.74 -11.23 -0.49
C GLN A 286 -23.58 -10.43 -1.07
N SER A 287 -22.46 -11.12 -1.37
CA SER A 287 -21.31 -10.54 -2.06
C SER A 287 -21.75 -9.82 -3.33
N ALA A 288 -21.29 -8.59 -3.53
CA ALA A 288 -21.47 -7.91 -4.81
C ALA A 288 -20.83 -8.74 -5.92
N LEU A 289 -21.54 -8.85 -7.04
CA LEU A 289 -21.06 -9.43 -8.28
C LEU A 289 -20.29 -8.36 -9.06
N TYR A 290 -19.05 -8.63 -9.42
CA TYR A 290 -18.25 -7.73 -10.25
C TYR A 290 -18.28 -8.24 -11.69
N LEU A 291 -19.05 -7.55 -12.54
CA LEU A 291 -19.16 -7.86 -13.95
C LEU A 291 -18.05 -7.19 -14.74
N SER A 292 -17.56 -7.90 -15.75
CA SER A 292 -16.67 -7.32 -16.75
C SER A 292 -16.86 -7.98 -18.12
N SER A 293 -16.37 -7.30 -19.16
CA SER A 293 -16.14 -7.93 -20.46
C SER A 293 -14.67 -7.84 -20.83
N PRO A 294 -13.85 -8.87 -20.53
CA PRO A 294 -12.43 -8.89 -20.86
C PRO A 294 -12.10 -8.67 -22.34
N THR A 295 -13.08 -8.87 -23.23
CA THR A 295 -12.97 -8.61 -24.68
C THR A 295 -13.27 -7.15 -25.07
N GLY A 296 -13.67 -6.30 -24.11
CA GLY A 296 -13.81 -4.85 -24.28
C GLY A 296 -15.22 -4.33 -24.60
N GLN A 297 -16.27 -5.15 -24.47
CA GLN A 297 -17.64 -4.77 -24.87
C GLN A 297 -18.57 -4.41 -23.70
N ALA A 298 -18.04 -4.12 -22.50
CA ALA A 298 -18.87 -3.90 -21.32
C ALA A 298 -19.83 -2.69 -21.43
N ASP A 299 -19.42 -1.62 -22.11
CA ASP A 299 -20.26 -0.42 -22.37
C ASP A 299 -21.34 -0.66 -23.45
N GLY A 300 -21.27 -1.79 -24.15
CA GLY A 300 -22.14 -2.11 -25.26
C GLY A 300 -21.91 -1.23 -26.49
N ASP A 301 -22.98 -0.82 -27.16
CA ASP A 301 -22.97 0.00 -28.38
C ASP A 301 -23.10 1.51 -28.14
N GLY A 302 -23.13 1.93 -26.86
CA GLY A 302 -23.31 3.32 -26.46
C GLY A 302 -24.77 3.78 -26.34
N SER A 303 -25.76 2.93 -26.60
CA SER A 303 -27.19 3.25 -26.42
C SER A 303 -27.69 3.03 -24.99
N GLY A 304 -26.78 2.76 -24.04
CA GLY A 304 -27.11 2.22 -22.71
C GLY A 304 -27.35 0.70 -22.70
N ALA A 305 -27.08 -0.01 -23.81
CA ALA A 305 -27.18 -1.46 -23.90
C ALA A 305 -25.93 -2.18 -23.34
N ASP A 306 -25.59 -1.86 -22.09
CA ASP A 306 -24.36 -2.30 -21.42
C ASP A 306 -24.46 -3.71 -20.80
N VAL A 307 -23.35 -4.23 -20.29
CA VAL A 307 -23.26 -5.57 -19.69
C VAL A 307 -24.16 -5.73 -18.46
N MET A 308 -24.50 -4.63 -17.76
CA MET A 308 -25.37 -4.68 -16.59
C MET A 308 -26.79 -5.14 -16.95
N ARG A 309 -27.23 -4.96 -18.21
CA ARG A 309 -28.53 -5.45 -18.67
C ARG A 309 -28.70 -6.95 -18.55
N THR A 310 -27.61 -7.72 -18.54
CA THR A 310 -27.71 -9.17 -18.37
C THR A 310 -28.22 -9.62 -17.00
N LEU A 311 -28.37 -8.70 -16.03
CA LEU A 311 -28.78 -9.01 -14.66
C LEU A 311 -29.99 -8.21 -14.17
N ASP A 312 -30.59 -7.36 -15.00
CA ASP A 312 -31.73 -6.55 -14.60
C ASP A 312 -33.07 -7.33 -14.56
N GLY A 313 -33.06 -8.59 -15.02
CA GLY A 313 -34.22 -9.48 -15.04
C GLY A 313 -35.27 -9.11 -16.10
N SER A 314 -34.96 -8.21 -17.03
CA SER A 314 -35.87 -7.71 -18.05
C SER A 314 -35.46 -8.21 -19.44
N ALA A 315 -36.36 -8.92 -20.12
CA ALA A 315 -36.19 -9.27 -21.53
C ALA A 315 -36.31 -8.06 -22.48
N ALA A 316 -36.82 -6.93 -21.99
CA ALA A 316 -37.00 -5.70 -22.78
C ALA A 316 -35.70 -4.89 -22.92
N THR A 317 -34.68 -5.22 -22.13
CA THR A 317 -33.35 -4.62 -22.14
C THR A 317 -32.34 -5.70 -22.51
N ALA A 318 -31.24 -5.33 -23.17
CA ALA A 318 -30.23 -6.29 -23.59
C ALA A 318 -28.83 -5.66 -23.58
N TRP A 319 -27.83 -6.48 -23.31
CA TRP A 319 -26.45 -6.17 -23.60
C TRP A 319 -26.22 -6.35 -25.09
N VAL A 320 -25.70 -5.31 -25.75
CA VAL A 320 -25.35 -5.32 -27.18
C VAL A 320 -23.85 -5.19 -27.30
N ALA A 321 -23.17 -6.29 -27.55
CA ALA A 321 -21.72 -6.34 -27.70
C ALA A 321 -21.33 -6.11 -29.17
N PRO A 322 -20.83 -4.93 -29.55
CA PRO A 322 -20.47 -4.63 -30.93
C PRO A 322 -19.21 -5.36 -31.35
N LYS A 323 -19.11 -5.66 -32.65
CA LYS A 323 -17.95 -6.30 -33.30
C LYS A 323 -17.48 -7.55 -32.55
N PRO A 324 -18.35 -8.56 -32.37
CA PRO A 324 -18.07 -9.71 -31.52
C PRO A 324 -16.91 -10.60 -31.99
N GLY A 325 -16.43 -10.44 -33.23
CA GLY A 325 -15.27 -11.17 -33.74
C GLY A 325 -15.42 -12.70 -33.62
N ALA A 326 -14.45 -13.34 -32.98
CA ALA A 326 -14.46 -14.78 -32.69
C ALA A 326 -15.24 -15.17 -31.42
N GLY A 327 -15.72 -14.18 -30.67
CA GLY A 327 -16.48 -14.34 -29.44
C GLY A 327 -16.29 -13.16 -28.48
N VAL A 328 -17.31 -12.90 -27.67
CA VAL A 328 -17.29 -11.92 -26.59
C VAL A 328 -17.34 -12.64 -25.25
N VAL A 329 -16.66 -12.08 -24.24
CA VAL A 329 -16.62 -12.67 -22.91
C VAL A 329 -17.49 -11.85 -21.98
N TRP A 330 -18.42 -12.53 -21.32
CA TRP A 330 -19.11 -12.06 -20.12
C TRP A 330 -18.43 -12.70 -18.92
N GLN A 331 -17.99 -11.92 -17.94
CA GLN A 331 -17.31 -12.43 -16.75
C GLN A 331 -17.96 -11.88 -15.49
N ALA A 332 -18.03 -12.73 -14.46
CA ALA A 332 -18.53 -12.43 -13.14
C ALA A 332 -17.54 -12.92 -12.08
N ASP A 333 -17.03 -11.98 -11.28
CA ASP A 333 -16.23 -12.26 -10.10
C ASP A 333 -17.10 -12.15 -8.83
N LEU A 334 -17.09 -13.20 -8.00
CA LEU A 334 -18.01 -13.38 -6.87
C LEU A 334 -17.40 -13.00 -5.51
N GLY A 335 -16.09 -12.71 -5.48
CA GLY A 335 -15.32 -12.43 -4.26
C GLY A 335 -15.12 -13.64 -3.32
N LYS A 336 -15.95 -14.69 -3.44
CA LYS A 336 -15.82 -15.96 -2.71
C LYS A 336 -16.10 -17.15 -3.64
N GLY A 337 -15.55 -18.31 -3.29
CA GLY A 337 -15.83 -19.55 -4.02
C GLY A 337 -17.31 -19.93 -3.91
N GLN A 338 -17.98 -20.05 -5.05
CA GLN A 338 -19.37 -20.50 -5.15
C GLN A 338 -19.43 -21.70 -6.08
N ALA A 339 -20.17 -22.74 -5.74
CA ALA A 339 -20.46 -23.84 -6.66
C ALA A 339 -21.75 -23.54 -7.43
N LEU A 340 -21.76 -23.72 -8.75
CA LEU A 340 -22.96 -23.57 -9.58
C LEU A 340 -23.60 -24.93 -9.87
N THR A 341 -24.91 -25.00 -9.71
CA THR A 341 -25.74 -26.15 -10.13
C THR A 341 -26.43 -25.89 -11.45
N SER A 342 -26.57 -24.63 -11.86
CA SER A 342 -27.10 -24.27 -13.18
C SER A 342 -26.66 -22.87 -13.61
N TYR A 343 -26.79 -22.61 -14.91
CA TYR A 343 -26.77 -21.27 -15.47
C TYR A 343 -27.92 -21.11 -16.47
N SER A 344 -28.33 -19.88 -16.74
CA SER A 344 -29.37 -19.58 -17.72
C SER A 344 -28.97 -18.44 -18.65
N LEU A 345 -29.50 -18.49 -19.88
CA LEU A 345 -29.39 -17.41 -20.87
C LEU A 345 -30.79 -16.97 -21.27
N THR A 346 -31.01 -15.67 -21.39
CA THR A 346 -32.30 -15.09 -21.82
C THR A 346 -32.15 -14.34 -23.14
N SER A 347 -32.94 -14.71 -24.14
CA SER A 347 -32.96 -13.99 -25.42
C SER A 347 -33.53 -12.59 -25.25
N ALA A 348 -33.03 -11.62 -26.04
CA ALA A 348 -33.61 -10.28 -26.03
C ALA A 348 -35.07 -10.28 -26.53
N ALA A 349 -35.74 -9.13 -26.50
CA ALA A 349 -37.04 -8.96 -27.15
C ALA A 349 -36.92 -8.86 -28.69
N ASP A 350 -35.74 -8.53 -29.23
CA ASP A 350 -35.52 -8.10 -30.62
C ASP A 350 -34.25 -8.69 -31.28
N THR A 351 -34.23 -8.68 -32.63
CA THR A 351 -33.10 -9.10 -33.49
C THR A 351 -32.52 -10.52 -33.25
N PRO A 352 -33.24 -11.60 -33.64
CA PRO A 352 -32.80 -12.99 -33.41
C PRO A 352 -31.45 -13.35 -34.05
N ALA A 353 -31.08 -12.64 -35.12
CA ALA A 353 -29.81 -12.86 -35.83
C ALA A 353 -28.57 -12.45 -35.00
N GLU A 354 -28.75 -11.70 -33.92
CA GLU A 354 -27.68 -11.28 -33.01
C GLU A 354 -27.56 -12.18 -31.76
N ASP A 355 -28.44 -13.17 -31.59
CA ASP A 355 -28.38 -14.08 -30.44
C ASP A 355 -27.10 -14.96 -30.49
N PRO A 356 -26.54 -15.37 -29.33
CA PRO A 356 -25.41 -16.29 -29.29
C PRO A 356 -25.78 -17.66 -29.86
N THR A 357 -25.08 -18.11 -30.90
CA THR A 357 -25.27 -19.42 -31.54
C THR A 357 -24.42 -20.52 -30.90
N ALA A 358 -23.41 -20.15 -30.12
CA ALA A 358 -22.56 -21.07 -29.36
C ALA A 358 -21.97 -20.39 -28.11
N TRP A 359 -21.71 -21.15 -27.06
CA TRP A 359 -21.02 -20.63 -25.88
C TRP A 359 -20.29 -21.71 -25.07
N THR A 360 -19.36 -21.25 -24.25
CA THR A 360 -18.63 -22.07 -23.27
C THR A 360 -18.69 -21.37 -21.92
N LEU A 361 -19.17 -22.08 -20.88
CA LEU A 361 -19.10 -21.64 -19.48
C LEU A 361 -17.83 -22.20 -18.86
N GLU A 362 -17.07 -21.35 -18.19
CA GLU A 362 -15.85 -21.72 -17.48
C GLU A 362 -15.87 -21.18 -16.04
N GLY A 363 -15.23 -21.92 -15.14
CA GLY A 363 -15.00 -21.51 -13.75
C GLY A 363 -13.50 -21.41 -13.44
N SER A 364 -13.13 -20.43 -12.61
CA SER A 364 -11.75 -20.24 -12.14
C SER A 364 -11.70 -19.82 -10.67
N SER A 365 -10.69 -20.30 -9.95
CA SER A 365 -10.40 -19.93 -8.56
C SER A 365 -9.29 -18.87 -8.47
N ASP A 366 -8.50 -18.71 -9.52
CA ASP A 366 -7.31 -17.85 -9.60
C ASP A 366 -7.37 -16.86 -10.77
N ARG A 367 -8.42 -16.89 -11.58
CA ARG A 367 -8.64 -16.09 -12.81
C ARG A 367 -7.58 -16.28 -13.90
N LEU A 368 -6.64 -17.22 -13.73
CA LEU A 368 -5.60 -17.55 -14.69
C LEU A 368 -5.94 -18.88 -15.36
N ALA A 369 -6.20 -19.92 -14.56
CA ALA A 369 -6.59 -21.22 -15.04
C ALA A 369 -8.12 -21.34 -15.07
N TRP A 370 -8.65 -21.54 -16.27
CA TRP A 370 -10.09 -21.67 -16.50
C TRP A 370 -10.46 -23.11 -16.82
N THR A 371 -11.46 -23.63 -16.11
CA THR A 371 -11.97 -24.99 -16.32
C THR A 371 -13.31 -24.90 -17.03
N ALA A 372 -13.43 -25.52 -18.23
CA ALA A 372 -14.69 -25.62 -18.92
C ALA A 372 -15.70 -26.47 -18.12
N LEU A 373 -16.87 -25.90 -17.87
CA LEU A 373 -17.96 -26.52 -17.11
C LEU A 373 -19.10 -26.97 -18.03
N ASP A 374 -19.33 -26.22 -19.12
CA ASP A 374 -20.31 -26.57 -20.15
C ASP A 374 -19.92 -25.95 -21.50
N SER A 375 -20.33 -26.58 -22.61
CA SER A 375 -20.16 -26.06 -23.96
C SER A 375 -21.35 -26.42 -24.83
N ARG A 376 -21.94 -25.43 -25.51
CA ARG A 376 -23.18 -25.57 -26.26
C ARG A 376 -23.06 -24.97 -27.64
N GLN A 377 -23.68 -25.64 -28.63
CA GLN A 377 -23.84 -25.17 -30.01
C GLN A 377 -25.23 -25.61 -30.53
N PRO A 378 -26.33 -25.05 -29.99
CA PRO A 378 -27.68 -25.54 -30.30
C PRO A 378 -28.17 -25.22 -31.72
N GLY A 379 -27.46 -24.38 -32.49
CA GLY A 379 -27.88 -23.92 -33.82
C GLY A 379 -28.99 -22.87 -33.74
N ALA A 380 -30.16 -23.24 -33.19
CA ALA A 380 -31.25 -22.34 -32.83
C ALA A 380 -31.33 -22.25 -31.28
N PRO A 381 -30.72 -21.21 -30.68
CA PRO A 381 -30.56 -21.13 -29.23
C PRO A 381 -31.85 -20.84 -28.49
N PHE A 382 -32.87 -20.23 -29.10
CA PHE A 382 -34.14 -19.87 -28.44
C PHE A 382 -35.33 -20.14 -29.36
N ALA A 383 -36.43 -20.66 -28.80
CA ALA A 383 -37.69 -20.93 -29.45
C ALA A 383 -38.61 -19.70 -29.51
N SER A 384 -38.48 -18.77 -28.55
CA SER A 384 -39.24 -17.51 -28.52
C SER A 384 -38.43 -16.35 -27.95
N ARG A 385 -38.93 -15.12 -28.09
CA ARG A 385 -38.27 -13.91 -27.58
C ARG A 385 -38.55 -13.70 -26.10
N GLY A 386 -37.54 -13.28 -25.36
CA GLY A 386 -37.58 -13.24 -23.89
C GLY A 386 -37.54 -14.62 -23.24
N GLU A 387 -37.25 -15.68 -23.99
CA GLU A 387 -37.13 -17.03 -23.44
C GLU A 387 -35.85 -17.14 -22.59
N THR A 388 -36.02 -17.53 -21.32
CA THR A 388 -34.92 -17.97 -20.47
C THR A 388 -34.73 -19.48 -20.59
N ARG A 389 -33.57 -19.91 -21.09
CA ARG A 389 -33.16 -21.32 -21.10
C ARG A 389 -32.17 -21.59 -19.98
N THR A 390 -32.47 -22.59 -19.15
CA THR A 390 -31.64 -23.02 -18.02
C THR A 390 -30.92 -24.33 -18.34
N PHE A 391 -29.65 -24.41 -17.97
CA PHE A 391 -28.76 -25.53 -18.19
C PHE A 391 -28.22 -26.01 -16.85
N THR A 392 -28.47 -27.29 -16.52
CA THR A 392 -27.97 -27.91 -15.30
C THR A 392 -26.51 -28.33 -15.45
N LEU A 393 -25.71 -28.10 -14.40
CA LEU A 393 -24.30 -28.48 -14.30
C LEU A 393 -24.15 -29.73 -13.43
N ALA A 394 -23.24 -30.63 -13.81
CA ALA A 394 -22.97 -31.86 -13.07
C ALA A 394 -21.94 -31.69 -11.93
N GLY A 395 -21.17 -30.60 -11.94
CA GLY A 395 -20.06 -30.37 -11.01
C GLY A 395 -20.44 -29.56 -9.77
N THR A 396 -19.82 -29.87 -8.63
CA THR A 396 -20.00 -29.15 -7.35
C THR A 396 -18.78 -28.32 -6.93
N LYS A 397 -17.75 -28.23 -7.77
CA LYS A 397 -16.55 -27.45 -7.44
C LYS A 397 -16.90 -25.96 -7.38
N ALA A 398 -16.52 -25.33 -6.27
CA ALA A 398 -16.69 -23.91 -6.07
C ALA A 398 -15.58 -23.13 -6.80
N TYR A 399 -15.98 -22.09 -7.54
CA TYR A 399 -15.08 -21.16 -8.20
C TYR A 399 -15.40 -19.72 -7.75
N SER A 400 -14.38 -18.88 -7.67
CA SER A 400 -14.55 -17.46 -7.28
C SER A 400 -14.90 -16.58 -8.48
N SER A 401 -14.71 -17.10 -9.69
CA SER A 401 -14.91 -16.37 -10.96
C SER A 401 -15.54 -17.30 -12.00
N TYR A 402 -16.47 -16.75 -12.77
CA TYR A 402 -17.14 -17.45 -13.86
C TYR A 402 -17.11 -16.60 -15.11
N ARG A 403 -16.93 -17.23 -16.27
CA ARG A 403 -17.04 -16.53 -17.56
C ARG A 403 -17.80 -17.35 -18.59
N LEU A 404 -18.54 -16.65 -19.44
CA LEU A 404 -19.20 -17.16 -20.62
C LEU A 404 -18.54 -16.55 -21.85
N THR A 405 -17.89 -17.40 -22.64
CA THR A 405 -17.42 -17.03 -23.98
C THR A 405 -18.55 -17.25 -24.96
N LEU A 406 -19.21 -16.18 -25.39
CA LEU A 406 -20.38 -16.18 -26.28
C LEU A 406 -19.93 -15.97 -27.72
N ARG A 407 -20.47 -16.73 -28.67
CA ARG A 407 -20.19 -16.62 -30.11
C ARG A 407 -21.49 -16.48 -30.88
N GLY A 408 -21.55 -15.49 -31.77
CA GLY A 408 -22.69 -15.25 -32.67
C GLY A 408 -22.44 -15.81 -34.08
N ALA A 409 -23.34 -15.48 -35.00
CA ALA A 409 -23.17 -15.80 -36.42
C ALA A 409 -21.91 -15.14 -36.99
N ALA A 410 -21.24 -15.84 -37.91
CA ALA A 410 -20.03 -15.33 -38.55
C ALA A 410 -20.32 -14.01 -39.30
N GLY A 411 -19.53 -12.98 -39.02
CA GLY A 411 -19.70 -11.65 -39.62
C GLY A 411 -20.82 -10.79 -39.02
N ALA A 412 -21.44 -11.22 -37.92
CA ALA A 412 -22.45 -10.42 -37.21
C ALA A 412 -21.85 -9.08 -36.73
N ALA A 413 -22.60 -8.00 -36.91
CA ALA A 413 -22.19 -6.67 -36.46
C ALA A 413 -22.19 -6.55 -34.92
N ASN A 414 -23.14 -7.23 -34.26
CA ASN A 414 -23.30 -7.26 -32.81
C ASN A 414 -23.62 -8.68 -32.32
N LEU A 415 -23.42 -8.90 -31.02
CA LEU A 415 -24.01 -10.01 -30.27
C LEU A 415 -24.93 -9.43 -29.19
N ARG A 416 -26.13 -9.99 -29.04
CA ARG A 416 -27.16 -9.47 -28.14
C ARG A 416 -27.62 -10.54 -27.13
N LEU A 417 -27.79 -10.13 -25.87
CA LEU A 417 -28.29 -11.02 -24.82
C LEU A 417 -29.03 -10.23 -23.73
N ALA A 418 -30.22 -10.66 -23.33
CA ALA A 418 -30.99 -9.98 -22.28
C ALA A 418 -30.65 -10.46 -20.87
N GLY A 419 -30.21 -11.71 -20.69
CA GLY A 419 -30.01 -12.22 -19.34
C GLY A 419 -28.95 -13.31 -19.25
N VAL A 420 -28.18 -13.29 -18.16
CA VAL A 420 -27.29 -14.35 -17.70
C VAL A 420 -27.63 -14.64 -16.23
N GLY A 421 -28.15 -15.84 -15.96
CA GLY A 421 -28.37 -16.32 -14.59
C GLY A 421 -27.30 -17.32 -14.18
N LEU A 422 -26.77 -17.19 -12.97
CA LEU A 422 -25.93 -18.19 -12.31
C LEU A 422 -26.62 -18.61 -11.02
N ALA A 423 -26.81 -19.91 -10.80
CA ALA A 423 -27.47 -20.42 -9.61
C ALA A 423 -26.73 -21.61 -8.99
N GLY A 424 -26.74 -21.67 -7.67
CA GLY A 424 -26.09 -22.70 -6.86
C GLY A 424 -26.67 -22.77 -5.45
N PRO A 425 -26.18 -23.68 -4.59
CA PRO A 425 -26.62 -23.75 -3.20
C PRO A 425 -26.41 -22.39 -2.52
N GLY A 426 -27.50 -21.78 -2.04
CA GLY A 426 -27.49 -20.47 -1.38
C GLY A 426 -27.14 -19.27 -2.28
N PHE A 427 -27.07 -19.43 -3.60
CA PHE A 427 -26.63 -18.38 -4.53
C PHE A 427 -27.52 -18.29 -5.77
N ASP A 428 -27.88 -17.05 -6.13
CA ASP A 428 -28.64 -16.69 -7.32
C ASP A 428 -28.17 -15.30 -7.79
N SER A 429 -27.55 -15.22 -8.98
CA SER A 429 -27.04 -13.95 -9.51
C SER A 429 -28.13 -12.93 -9.81
N GLY A 430 -29.38 -13.36 -10.03
CA GLY A 430 -30.51 -12.45 -10.21
C GLY A 430 -30.97 -11.77 -8.90
N LYS A 431 -30.44 -12.21 -7.75
CA LYS A 431 -30.67 -11.60 -6.44
C LYS A 431 -29.46 -10.79 -5.92
N ALA A 432 -28.31 -10.90 -6.60
CA ALA A 432 -27.09 -10.24 -6.18
C ALA A 432 -27.07 -8.75 -6.58
N SER A 433 -26.42 -7.91 -5.76
CA SER A 433 -26.00 -6.58 -6.22
C SER A 433 -24.87 -6.74 -7.23
N ALA A 434 -24.89 -6.00 -8.33
CA ALA A 434 -23.85 -6.07 -9.34
C ALA A 434 -23.24 -4.71 -9.67
N LEU A 435 -21.96 -4.71 -10.02
CA LEU A 435 -21.21 -3.56 -10.50
C LEU A 435 -20.36 -3.97 -11.69
N ALA A 436 -20.35 -3.17 -12.75
CA ALA A 436 -19.53 -3.42 -13.92
C ALA A 436 -18.17 -2.71 -13.84
N GLU A 437 -17.17 -3.27 -14.51
CA GLU A 437 -15.89 -2.61 -14.83
C GLU A 437 -15.19 -2.01 -13.59
N TYR A 438 -15.21 -2.75 -12.48
CA TYR A 438 -14.51 -2.32 -11.27
C TYR A 438 -13.00 -2.41 -11.44
N ARG A 439 -12.31 -1.34 -11.06
CA ARG A 439 -10.86 -1.27 -10.98
C ARG A 439 -10.41 -0.38 -9.83
N ARG A 440 -9.43 -0.82 -9.05
CA ARG A 440 -8.63 0.06 -8.18
C ARG A 440 -7.16 -0.03 -8.54
N ALA A 441 -6.43 1.07 -8.38
CA ALA A 441 -5.03 1.16 -8.76
C ALA A 441 -4.24 2.17 -7.94
N LEU A 442 -2.92 1.97 -7.90
CA LEU A 442 -1.93 2.93 -7.41
C LEU A 442 -0.85 3.07 -8.48
N ASP A 443 -0.62 4.30 -8.95
CA ASP A 443 0.51 4.58 -9.84
C ASP A 443 1.68 5.19 -9.05
N PRO A 444 2.75 4.42 -8.78
CA PRO A 444 3.89 4.91 -8.01
C PRO A 444 4.71 5.99 -8.75
N ALA A 445 4.54 6.14 -10.07
CA ALA A 445 5.25 7.18 -10.82
C ALA A 445 4.72 8.60 -10.54
N VAL A 446 3.45 8.70 -10.13
CA VAL A 446 2.78 9.98 -9.86
C VAL A 446 2.09 10.03 -8.49
N GLY A 447 2.08 8.93 -7.75
CA GLY A 447 1.56 8.83 -6.38
C GLY A 447 0.06 9.07 -6.27
N VAL A 448 -0.72 8.61 -7.26
CA VAL A 448 -2.18 8.76 -7.28
C VAL A 448 -2.84 7.39 -7.15
N HIS A 449 -3.71 7.27 -6.15
CA HIS A 449 -4.63 6.15 -6.01
C HIS A 449 -5.92 6.45 -6.78
N VAL A 450 -6.45 5.44 -7.46
CA VAL A 450 -7.67 5.53 -8.26
C VAL A 450 -8.59 4.36 -7.91
N THR A 451 -9.90 4.60 -7.79
CA THR A 451 -10.94 3.56 -7.85
C THR A 451 -12.01 3.98 -8.83
N GLN A 452 -12.39 3.07 -9.73
CA GLN A 452 -13.38 3.31 -10.75
C GLN A 452 -14.30 2.10 -10.93
N PHE A 453 -15.56 2.34 -11.24
CA PHE A 453 -16.55 1.30 -11.59
C PHE A 453 -17.74 1.93 -12.34
N GLY A 454 -18.57 1.07 -12.92
CA GLY A 454 -19.73 1.44 -13.72
C GLY A 454 -19.42 1.52 -15.22
N THR A 455 -20.50 1.46 -16.00
CA THR A 455 -20.53 1.63 -17.47
C THR A 455 -20.95 3.06 -17.83
N ALA A 456 -20.80 3.43 -19.10
CA ALA A 456 -21.17 4.76 -19.60
C ALA A 456 -22.56 5.24 -19.11
N GLY A 457 -22.62 6.45 -18.56
CA GLY A 457 -23.80 7.07 -17.95
C GLY A 457 -23.97 6.75 -16.45
N ASN A 458 -23.22 5.80 -15.90
CA ASN A 458 -23.26 5.40 -14.50
C ASN A 458 -21.87 5.30 -13.85
N ARG A 459 -20.82 5.82 -14.50
CA ARG A 459 -19.45 5.71 -13.98
C ARG A 459 -19.28 6.47 -12.67
N VAL A 460 -18.43 5.93 -11.81
CA VAL A 460 -17.92 6.58 -10.60
C VAL A 460 -16.40 6.57 -10.67
N MET A 461 -15.79 7.71 -10.37
CA MET A 461 -14.34 7.88 -10.26
C MET A 461 -14.00 8.40 -8.88
N ARG A 462 -12.97 7.81 -8.26
CA ARG A 462 -12.37 8.25 -7.01
C ARG A 462 -10.88 8.40 -7.22
N GLU A 463 -10.34 9.57 -6.93
CA GLU A 463 -8.90 9.81 -6.90
C GLU A 463 -8.46 10.23 -5.49
N ALA A 464 -7.30 9.75 -5.05
CA ALA A 464 -6.72 10.17 -3.78
C ALA A 464 -5.20 10.28 -3.84
N PHE A 465 -4.66 11.25 -3.12
CA PHE A 465 -3.22 11.44 -2.97
C PHE A 465 -2.86 12.23 -1.70
N ALA A 466 -1.68 11.97 -1.15
CA ALA A 466 -1.13 12.72 -0.03
C ALA A 466 -0.15 13.76 -0.59
N SER A 467 -0.55 15.02 -0.60
CA SER A 467 0.25 16.08 -1.20
C SER A 467 1.35 16.53 -0.25
N ARG A 468 2.60 16.46 -0.68
CA ARG A 468 3.71 17.09 0.05
C ARG A 468 3.68 18.62 -0.05
N ALA A 469 3.36 19.16 -1.23
CA ALA A 469 3.34 20.59 -1.48
C ALA A 469 2.20 21.33 -0.76
N ALA A 470 1.04 20.68 -0.58
CA ALA A 470 -0.08 21.24 0.19
C ALA A 470 -0.12 20.76 1.65
N ASP A 471 0.69 19.76 2.00
CA ASP A 471 0.79 19.15 3.32
C ASP A 471 -0.56 18.63 3.89
N VAL A 472 -1.40 18.06 3.00
CA VAL A 472 -2.72 17.47 3.31
C VAL A 472 -2.96 16.24 2.43
N MET A 473 -3.89 15.37 2.84
CA MET A 473 -4.47 14.37 1.94
C MET A 473 -5.64 14.98 1.16
N VAL A 474 -5.77 14.60 -0.11
CA VAL A 474 -6.81 15.07 -1.02
C VAL A 474 -7.58 13.86 -1.54
N PHE A 475 -8.90 13.96 -1.54
CA PHE A 475 -9.81 12.94 -2.07
C PHE A 475 -10.80 13.61 -3.03
N ARG A 476 -10.96 13.07 -4.23
CA ARG A 476 -11.91 13.54 -5.24
C ARG A 476 -12.86 12.41 -5.60
N TYR A 477 -14.15 12.72 -5.60
CA TYR A 477 -15.22 11.82 -6.00
C TYR A 477 -16.01 12.46 -7.13
N GLU A 478 -16.28 11.69 -8.18
CA GLU A 478 -17.04 12.11 -9.35
C GLU A 478 -17.95 10.98 -9.82
N THR A 479 -19.14 11.32 -10.31
CA THR A 479 -20.06 10.34 -10.90
C THR A 479 -20.88 10.94 -12.04
N GLU A 480 -21.18 10.09 -13.03
CA GLU A 480 -22.11 10.42 -14.12
C GLU A 480 -23.59 10.27 -13.68
N ARG A 481 -23.84 9.54 -12.58
CA ARG A 481 -25.19 9.28 -12.09
C ARG A 481 -25.74 10.50 -11.36
N ALA A 482 -26.96 10.89 -11.71
CA ALA A 482 -27.67 11.97 -11.01
C ALA A 482 -27.73 11.72 -9.49
N GLY A 483 -27.14 12.63 -8.70
CA GLY A 483 -27.05 12.52 -7.23
C GLY A 483 -26.32 11.28 -6.72
N GLY A 484 -25.44 10.66 -7.53
CA GLY A 484 -24.78 9.39 -7.24
C GLY A 484 -23.82 9.43 -6.04
N LEU A 485 -23.42 10.62 -5.56
CA LEU A 485 -22.61 10.80 -4.35
C LEU A 485 -23.45 11.17 -3.12
N THR A 486 -24.67 10.62 -3.01
CA THR A 486 -25.51 10.77 -1.82
C THR A 486 -25.11 9.75 -0.75
N GLY A 487 -24.85 10.21 0.48
CA GLY A 487 -24.17 9.39 1.46
C GLY A 487 -23.94 10.01 2.83
N THR A 488 -23.17 9.30 3.65
CA THR A 488 -22.68 9.75 4.95
C THR A 488 -21.16 9.71 4.97
N ILE A 489 -20.55 10.75 5.51
CA ILE A 489 -19.11 10.88 5.72
C ILE A 489 -18.88 10.88 7.24
N SER A 490 -18.02 9.98 7.70
CA SER A 490 -17.59 9.93 9.10
C SER A 490 -16.07 9.94 9.19
N LEU A 491 -15.58 10.52 10.28
CA LEU A 491 -14.18 10.57 10.65
C LEU A 491 -14.10 10.08 12.09
N THR A 492 -13.25 9.09 12.39
CA THR A 492 -13.12 8.53 13.74
C THR A 492 -11.65 8.50 14.17
N SER A 493 -11.41 8.80 15.44
CA SER A 493 -10.09 8.63 16.04
C SER A 493 -9.81 7.15 16.33
N GLY A 494 -8.57 6.73 16.15
CA GLY A 494 -8.06 5.44 16.61
C GLY A 494 -7.72 5.43 18.11
N GLN A 495 -7.90 6.58 18.80
CA GLN A 495 -7.61 6.77 20.21
C GLN A 495 -8.87 7.05 21.02
N ASP A 496 -8.94 6.49 22.22
CA ASP A 496 -10.04 6.75 23.16
C ASP A 496 -10.08 8.22 23.60
N GLY A 497 -11.27 8.71 23.96
CA GLY A 497 -11.44 10.05 24.51
C GLY A 497 -11.28 11.19 23.50
N ALA A 498 -11.34 10.92 22.20
CA ALA A 498 -11.28 11.91 21.12
C ALA A 498 -12.55 11.85 20.23
N PRO A 499 -13.73 12.26 20.75
CA PRO A 499 -14.98 12.19 19.99
C PRO A 499 -14.98 13.15 18.81
N THR A 500 -15.62 12.73 17.72
CA THR A 500 -15.76 13.55 16.51
C THR A 500 -16.92 14.55 16.63
N THR A 501 -16.68 15.74 16.12
CA THR A 501 -17.67 16.81 15.97
C THR A 501 -17.91 17.09 14.48
N ALA A 502 -19.15 17.43 14.13
CA ALA A 502 -19.55 17.72 12.76
C ALA A 502 -20.13 19.14 12.63
N SER A 503 -19.75 19.84 11.57
CA SER A 503 -20.29 21.16 11.21
C SER A 503 -20.61 21.23 9.73
N ALA A 504 -21.89 21.15 9.39
CA ALA A 504 -22.34 21.29 8.00
C ALA A 504 -22.03 22.68 7.42
N ALA A 505 -22.15 23.73 8.24
CA ALA A 505 -21.85 25.10 7.82
C ALA A 505 -20.35 25.29 7.48
N ALA A 506 -19.46 24.61 8.18
CA ALA A 506 -18.02 24.62 7.87
C ALA A 506 -17.62 23.54 6.84
N GLY A 507 -18.54 22.62 6.51
CA GLY A 507 -18.24 21.40 5.74
C GLY A 507 -17.17 20.54 6.41
N ALA A 508 -17.16 20.45 7.74
CA ALA A 508 -16.03 19.89 8.49
C ALA A 508 -16.42 18.79 9.49
N LEU A 509 -15.52 17.81 9.62
CA LEU A 509 -15.48 16.82 10.70
C LEU A 509 -14.14 16.95 11.43
N SER A 510 -14.16 17.00 12.76
CA SER A 510 -12.95 17.19 13.56
C SER A 510 -12.98 16.38 14.84
N PHE A 511 -11.83 15.81 15.22
CA PHE A 511 -11.59 15.29 16.57
C PHE A 511 -10.25 15.81 17.11
N ALA A 512 -10.15 15.87 18.44
CA ALA A 512 -8.91 16.17 19.14
C ALA A 512 -8.89 15.41 20.47
N GLY A 513 -7.69 14.99 20.89
CA GLY A 513 -7.50 14.24 22.12
C GLY A 513 -6.10 14.42 22.71
N THR A 514 -5.92 13.94 23.94
CA THR A 514 -4.63 13.89 24.63
C THR A 514 -4.43 12.48 25.15
N MET A 515 -3.36 11.81 24.73
CA MET A 515 -3.01 10.47 25.19
C MET A 515 -2.43 10.51 26.61
N ALA A 516 -2.33 9.35 27.28
CA ALA A 516 -1.78 9.24 28.63
C ALA A 516 -0.36 9.80 28.77
N ASN A 517 0.48 9.69 27.72
CA ASN A 517 1.82 10.28 27.65
C ASN A 517 1.83 11.79 27.31
N GLN A 518 0.68 12.46 27.43
CA GLN A 518 0.50 13.89 27.16
C GLN A 518 0.72 14.31 25.70
N LEU A 519 0.80 13.35 24.76
CA LEU A 519 0.80 13.66 23.34
C LEU A 519 -0.60 14.12 22.93
N LYS A 520 -0.72 15.36 22.46
CA LYS A 520 -1.93 15.91 21.88
C LYS A 520 -2.01 15.53 20.41
N HIS A 521 -3.18 15.13 19.96
CA HIS A 521 -3.43 14.78 18.56
C HIS A 521 -4.76 15.38 18.09
N ALA A 522 -4.86 15.70 16.81
CA ALA A 522 -6.10 16.15 16.20
C ALA A 522 -6.12 15.84 14.70
N ALA A 523 -7.31 15.68 14.15
CA ALA A 523 -7.53 15.65 12.71
C ALA A 523 -8.74 16.50 12.34
N THR A 524 -8.73 17.02 11.12
CA THR A 524 -9.89 17.68 10.52
C THR A 524 -10.00 17.32 9.05
N LEU A 525 -11.17 16.80 8.68
CA LEU A 525 -11.61 16.67 7.31
C LEU A 525 -12.44 17.91 6.94
N ARG A 526 -12.19 18.47 5.76
CA ARG A 526 -12.99 19.57 5.20
C ARG A 526 -13.44 19.24 3.78
N ILE A 527 -14.73 19.34 3.53
CA ILE A 527 -15.33 19.31 2.19
C ILE A 527 -15.18 20.72 1.62
N VAL A 528 -14.36 20.86 0.57
CA VAL A 528 -13.99 22.17 0.01
C VAL A 528 -14.66 22.49 -1.31
N ASP A 529 -15.17 21.47 -2.00
CA ASP A 529 -15.92 21.58 -3.24
C ASP A 529 -16.99 20.49 -3.27
N THR A 530 -18.24 20.86 -3.52
CA THR A 530 -19.34 19.93 -3.82
C THR A 530 -20.52 20.68 -4.41
N ASP A 531 -21.27 20.00 -5.27
CA ASP A 531 -22.53 20.47 -5.85
C ASP A 531 -23.77 19.93 -5.12
N GLY A 532 -23.59 19.13 -4.06
CA GLY A 532 -24.67 18.64 -3.20
C GLY A 532 -24.93 19.51 -1.96
N THR A 533 -25.93 19.10 -1.18
CA THR A 533 -26.27 19.74 0.10
C THR A 533 -25.69 18.96 1.28
N LEU A 534 -25.09 19.67 2.24
CA LEU A 534 -24.54 19.10 3.46
C LEU A 534 -25.46 19.34 4.66
N THR A 535 -25.66 18.32 5.47
CA THR A 535 -26.33 18.41 6.78
C THR A 535 -25.55 17.64 7.82
N ALA A 536 -25.52 18.13 9.06
CA ALA A 536 -24.91 17.38 10.16
C ALA A 536 -25.88 16.31 10.65
N ASP A 537 -25.34 15.12 10.93
CA ASP A 537 -26.08 13.99 11.50
C ASP A 537 -25.24 13.39 12.63
N GLY A 538 -25.48 13.86 13.85
CA GLY A 538 -24.65 13.54 15.02
C GLY A 538 -23.17 13.90 14.80
N ALA A 539 -22.31 12.88 14.86
CA ALA A 539 -20.86 12.98 14.65
C ALA A 539 -20.43 12.76 13.18
N SER A 540 -21.37 12.82 12.24
CA SER A 540 -21.13 12.61 10.81
C SER A 540 -21.72 13.75 9.97
N LEU A 541 -21.30 13.82 8.70
CA LEU A 541 -21.91 14.70 7.69
C LEU A 541 -22.71 13.86 6.70
N ARG A 542 -23.94 14.27 6.39
CA ARG A 542 -24.73 13.71 5.29
C ARG A 542 -24.63 14.62 4.09
N ILE A 543 -24.35 14.02 2.94
CA ILE A 543 -24.31 14.67 1.63
C ILE A 543 -25.45 14.15 0.76
N ALA A 544 -26.19 15.05 0.10
CA ALA A 544 -27.30 14.68 -0.77
C ALA A 544 -27.22 15.39 -2.13
N GLY A 545 -27.50 14.64 -3.20
CA GLY A 545 -27.63 15.18 -4.56
C GLY A 545 -26.32 15.54 -5.25
N ALA A 546 -25.16 15.20 -4.69
CA ALA A 546 -23.87 15.53 -5.29
C ALA A 546 -23.51 14.63 -6.48
N HIS A 547 -22.87 15.22 -7.49
CA HIS A 547 -22.14 14.55 -8.57
C HIS A 547 -20.63 14.67 -8.38
N THR A 548 -20.18 15.71 -7.69
CA THR A 548 -18.77 15.95 -7.40
C THR A 548 -18.54 16.31 -5.93
N MET A 549 -17.42 15.86 -5.39
CA MET A 549 -16.99 16.23 -4.05
C MET A 549 -15.46 16.17 -3.94
N THR A 550 -14.85 17.20 -3.34
CA THR A 550 -13.44 17.20 -2.94
C THR A 550 -13.31 17.40 -1.43
N LEU A 551 -12.54 16.51 -0.80
CA LEU A 551 -12.24 16.54 0.62
C LEU A 551 -10.75 16.72 0.84
N LEU A 552 -10.41 17.48 1.87
CA LEU A 552 -9.05 17.68 2.37
C LEU A 552 -8.98 17.16 3.81
N LEU A 553 -7.96 16.37 4.13
CA LEU A 553 -7.71 15.87 5.49
C LEU A 553 -6.30 16.28 5.93
N ASP A 554 -6.21 16.88 7.11
CA ASP A 554 -4.95 17.03 7.83
C ASP A 554 -5.08 16.45 9.23
N ALA A 555 -4.00 15.84 9.69
CA ALA A 555 -3.85 15.22 10.99
C ALA A 555 -2.47 15.61 11.53
N ARG A 556 -2.40 15.96 12.81
CA ARG A 556 -1.16 16.38 13.47
C ARG A 556 -1.14 15.96 14.93
N THR A 557 0.07 15.84 15.46
CA THR A 557 0.31 15.80 16.91
C THR A 557 1.05 17.08 17.35
N ASN A 558 1.28 17.24 18.66
CA ASN A 558 2.23 18.21 19.18
C ASN A 558 3.64 17.64 19.36
N TYR A 559 4.01 16.56 18.66
CA TYR A 559 5.38 16.06 18.64
C TYR A 559 6.35 17.08 18.04
N LYS A 560 7.58 17.06 18.54
CA LYS A 560 8.71 17.75 17.95
C LYS A 560 9.95 16.87 18.06
N LEU A 561 10.69 16.69 16.97
CA LEU A 561 11.98 15.98 16.96
C LEU A 561 13.06 16.87 17.60
N ASP A 562 12.99 17.02 18.92
CA ASP A 562 13.88 17.88 19.71
C ASP A 562 13.93 17.37 21.17
N ALA A 563 15.04 16.72 21.52
CA ALA A 563 15.24 16.16 22.85
C ALA A 563 15.28 17.25 23.94
N ALA A 564 15.83 18.43 23.63
CA ALA A 564 15.95 19.54 24.57
C ALA A 564 14.60 20.20 24.86
N ALA A 565 13.68 20.17 23.89
CA ALA A 565 12.28 20.57 24.06
C ALA A 565 11.39 19.49 24.70
N GLY A 566 11.96 18.35 25.10
CA GLY A 566 11.20 17.23 25.67
C GLY A 566 10.23 16.61 24.68
N TRP A 567 10.58 16.59 23.39
CA TRP A 567 9.81 15.94 22.32
C TRP A 567 8.39 16.50 22.10
N ARG A 568 8.14 17.73 22.58
CA ARG A 568 6.83 18.39 22.48
C ARG A 568 6.99 19.79 21.89
N GLY A 569 6.02 20.18 21.07
CA GLY A 569 5.95 21.45 20.38
C GLY A 569 4.58 22.10 20.52
N ALA A 570 4.18 22.84 19.49
CA ALA A 570 2.90 23.55 19.46
C ALA A 570 1.70 22.60 19.35
N ASP A 571 0.55 23.05 19.87
CA ASP A 571 -0.70 22.30 19.73
C ASP A 571 -1.08 22.07 18.24
N PRO A 572 -1.68 20.92 17.90
CA PRO A 572 -1.89 20.53 16.51
C PRO A 572 -2.96 21.37 15.77
N GLY A 573 -3.98 21.84 16.49
CA GLY A 573 -5.15 22.52 15.91
C GLY A 573 -4.84 23.72 15.01
N PRO A 574 -4.03 24.71 15.46
CA PRO A 574 -3.64 25.84 14.62
C PRO A 574 -2.89 25.44 13.34
N GLY A 575 -2.04 24.40 13.40
CA GLY A 575 -1.33 23.87 12.24
C GLY A 575 -2.28 23.28 11.20
N ILE A 576 -3.25 22.49 11.67
CA ILE A 576 -4.31 21.89 10.84
C ILE A 576 -5.15 22.97 10.15
N ALA A 577 -5.63 23.96 10.91
CA ALA A 577 -6.44 25.05 10.37
C ALA A 577 -5.69 25.84 9.27
N LYS A 578 -4.39 26.12 9.49
CA LYS A 578 -3.54 26.81 8.52
C LYS A 578 -3.34 25.99 7.23
N ALA A 579 -3.01 24.71 7.35
CA ALA A 579 -2.77 23.85 6.19
C ALA A 579 -4.05 23.68 5.34
N LEU A 580 -5.18 23.38 5.99
CA LEU A 580 -6.47 23.23 5.30
C LEU A 580 -6.93 24.54 4.66
N ALA A 581 -6.71 25.70 5.28
CA ALA A 581 -7.04 26.99 4.67
C ALA A 581 -6.19 27.28 3.43
N ALA A 582 -4.87 26.99 3.49
CA ALA A 582 -3.97 27.17 2.36
C ALA A 582 -4.28 26.22 1.20
N ALA A 583 -4.60 24.96 1.49
CA ALA A 583 -4.97 23.98 0.48
C ALA A 583 -6.35 24.27 -0.14
N ALA A 584 -7.34 24.71 0.66
CA ALA A 584 -8.68 25.09 0.19
C ALA A 584 -8.69 26.33 -0.72
N ALA A 585 -7.61 27.12 -0.74
CA ALA A 585 -7.46 28.26 -1.64
C ALA A 585 -7.04 27.85 -3.07
N ARG A 586 -6.77 26.56 -3.32
CA ARG A 586 -6.35 26.01 -4.60
C ARG A 586 -7.45 25.11 -5.16
N THR A 587 -7.57 25.03 -6.49
CA THR A 587 -8.52 24.11 -7.12
C THR A 587 -8.01 22.67 -7.04
N TYR A 588 -8.91 21.68 -7.19
CA TYR A 588 -8.51 20.27 -7.28
C TYR A 588 -7.45 20.02 -8.39
N PRO A 589 -7.62 20.51 -9.63
CA PRO A 589 -6.59 20.40 -10.65
C PRO A 589 -5.22 20.96 -10.23
N ASP A 590 -5.18 22.10 -9.52
CA ASP A 590 -3.92 22.70 -9.05
C ASP A 590 -3.26 21.85 -7.95
N LEU A 591 -4.06 21.26 -7.05
CA LEU A 591 -3.56 20.35 -6.01
C LEU A 591 -3.00 19.07 -6.63
N ARG A 592 -3.73 18.48 -7.58
CA ARG A 592 -3.34 17.26 -8.30
C ARG A 592 -2.07 17.50 -9.13
N ALA A 593 -2.02 18.56 -9.92
CA ALA A 593 -0.85 18.88 -10.74
C ALA A 593 0.39 19.15 -9.88
N GLY A 594 0.24 19.89 -8.77
CA GLY A 594 1.33 20.15 -7.84
C GLY A 594 1.84 18.88 -7.15
N HIS A 595 0.95 17.96 -6.78
CA HIS A 595 1.32 16.65 -6.24
C HIS A 595 2.07 15.79 -7.26
N GLN A 596 1.51 15.63 -8.46
CA GLN A 596 2.13 14.83 -9.52
C GLN A 596 3.50 15.37 -9.90
N ALA A 597 3.67 16.69 -9.95
CA ALA A 597 4.97 17.31 -10.21
C ALA A 597 6.00 17.01 -9.10
N ASP A 598 5.62 17.07 -7.81
CA ASP A 598 6.52 16.71 -6.69
C ASP A 598 6.95 15.25 -6.79
N VAL A 599 5.99 14.32 -6.92
CA VAL A 599 6.29 12.88 -6.98
C VAL A 599 7.09 12.53 -8.23
N ALA A 600 6.67 13.00 -9.40
CA ALA A 600 7.36 12.72 -10.66
C ALA A 600 8.81 13.25 -10.64
N SER A 601 9.06 14.42 -10.03
CA SER A 601 10.41 14.99 -9.92
C SER A 601 11.40 14.12 -9.13
N LEU A 602 10.89 13.21 -8.29
CA LEU A 602 11.67 12.23 -7.53
C LEU A 602 11.70 10.88 -8.24
N MET A 603 10.53 10.40 -8.66
CA MET A 603 10.38 9.07 -9.21
C MET A 603 10.98 8.95 -10.61
N SER A 604 10.93 10.00 -11.44
CA SER A 604 11.53 9.97 -12.79
C SER A 604 13.07 10.07 -12.78
N ARG A 605 13.70 10.33 -11.64
CA ARG A 605 15.17 10.42 -11.52
C ARG A 605 15.85 9.10 -11.86
N VAL A 606 15.19 7.97 -11.62
CA VAL A 606 15.72 6.64 -11.96
C VAL A 606 14.72 5.90 -12.80
N SER A 607 15.22 5.33 -13.89
CA SER A 607 14.51 4.32 -14.69
C SER A 607 15.38 3.09 -14.81
N VAL A 608 14.75 1.92 -14.70
CA VAL A 608 15.38 0.61 -14.91
C VAL A 608 14.59 -0.16 -15.96
N ASN A 609 15.29 -0.94 -16.77
CA ASN A 609 14.69 -1.86 -17.74
C ASN A 609 15.66 -3.02 -17.97
N TRP A 610 15.25 -4.24 -17.62
CA TRP A 610 16.03 -5.46 -17.84
C TRP A 610 15.19 -6.56 -18.51
N GLY A 611 14.09 -6.18 -19.14
CA GLY A 611 13.18 -7.10 -19.81
C GLY A 611 11.78 -6.53 -19.94
N THR A 612 11.03 -7.04 -20.92
CA THR A 612 9.63 -6.66 -21.17
C THR A 612 8.73 -7.85 -20.95
N THR A 613 7.66 -7.67 -20.17
CA THR A 613 6.63 -8.68 -20.00
C THR A 613 5.68 -8.63 -21.20
N PRO A 614 5.34 -9.76 -21.84
CA PRO A 614 4.38 -9.78 -22.95
C PRO A 614 3.03 -9.15 -22.58
N ASP A 615 2.43 -8.41 -23.50
CA ASP A 615 1.16 -7.68 -23.27
C ASP A 615 0.05 -8.51 -22.60
N PRO A 616 -0.21 -9.78 -23.01
CA PRO A 616 -1.25 -10.58 -22.38
C PRO A 616 -1.03 -10.83 -20.88
N VAL A 617 0.21 -10.79 -20.41
CA VAL A 617 0.56 -10.95 -18.99
C VAL A 617 0.63 -9.58 -18.30
N ALA A 618 1.16 -8.55 -18.98
CA ALA A 618 1.25 -7.19 -18.43
C ALA A 618 -0.13 -6.56 -18.16
N GLN A 619 -1.15 -6.96 -18.93
CA GLN A 619 -2.56 -6.56 -18.79
C GLN A 619 -3.36 -7.38 -17.77
N VAL A 620 -2.71 -8.23 -16.97
CA VAL A 620 -3.34 -9.00 -15.88
C VAL A 620 -3.22 -8.22 -14.56
N PRO A 621 -4.21 -8.29 -13.65
CA PRO A 621 -4.13 -7.70 -12.31
C PRO A 621 -2.87 -8.11 -11.54
N THR A 622 -2.35 -7.20 -10.71
CA THR A 622 -1.06 -7.37 -10.02
C THR A 622 -1.04 -8.60 -9.10
N ASP A 623 -2.12 -8.87 -8.38
CA ASP A 623 -2.26 -10.04 -7.50
C ASP A 623 -2.14 -11.37 -8.28
N LEU A 624 -2.71 -11.42 -9.48
CA LEU A 624 -2.65 -12.59 -10.34
C LEU A 624 -1.27 -12.74 -11.00
N ARG A 625 -0.64 -11.63 -11.40
CA ARG A 625 0.75 -11.64 -11.88
C ARG A 625 1.69 -12.19 -10.81
N LEU A 626 1.53 -11.75 -9.56
CA LEU A 626 2.29 -12.25 -8.42
C LEU A 626 2.04 -13.75 -8.18
N ALA A 627 0.79 -14.21 -8.26
CA ALA A 627 0.45 -15.62 -8.12
C ALA A 627 1.10 -16.48 -9.23
N ALA A 628 1.04 -16.04 -10.49
CA ALA A 628 1.70 -16.71 -11.62
C ALA A 628 3.23 -16.75 -11.44
N TYR A 629 3.82 -15.63 -10.99
CA TYR A 629 5.24 -15.54 -10.66
C TYR A 629 5.61 -16.54 -9.55
N GLY A 630 4.78 -16.66 -8.50
CA GLY A 630 4.95 -17.62 -7.43
C GLY A 630 4.83 -19.09 -7.87
N ALA A 631 4.14 -19.35 -8.99
CA ALA A 631 4.07 -20.65 -9.66
C ALA A 631 5.25 -20.91 -10.62
N GLY A 632 6.19 -19.97 -10.76
CA GLY A 632 7.41 -20.12 -11.56
C GLY A 632 7.41 -19.36 -12.89
N ALA A 633 6.39 -18.54 -13.18
CA ALA A 633 6.40 -17.69 -14.37
C ALA A 633 7.51 -16.63 -14.31
N GLU A 634 7.87 -16.09 -15.47
CA GLU A 634 8.78 -14.96 -15.61
C GLU A 634 8.00 -13.68 -15.84
N ASP A 635 8.33 -12.63 -15.10
CA ASP A 635 7.66 -11.33 -15.23
C ASP A 635 8.65 -10.18 -14.91
N PRO A 636 9.52 -9.80 -15.87
CA PRO A 636 10.54 -8.78 -15.63
C PRO A 636 9.94 -7.40 -15.29
N SER A 637 8.74 -7.07 -15.78
CA SER A 637 8.10 -5.80 -15.40
C SER A 637 7.49 -5.82 -14.00
N LEU A 638 7.15 -6.99 -13.43
CA LEU A 638 6.74 -7.10 -12.02
C LEU A 638 7.94 -6.90 -11.09
N GLU A 639 9.11 -7.45 -11.46
CA GLU A 639 10.37 -7.18 -10.75
C GLU A 639 10.73 -5.68 -10.78
N GLN A 640 10.57 -5.03 -11.93
CA GLN A 640 10.78 -3.58 -12.07
C GLN A 640 9.74 -2.75 -11.30
N ALA A 641 8.49 -3.23 -11.23
CA ALA A 641 7.46 -2.62 -10.40
C ALA A 641 7.83 -2.70 -8.91
N MET A 642 8.37 -3.81 -8.43
CA MET A 642 8.86 -3.96 -7.05
C MET A 642 9.99 -2.97 -6.71
N PHE A 643 10.97 -2.81 -7.61
CA PHE A 643 12.03 -1.80 -7.48
C PHE A 643 11.47 -0.38 -7.42
N THR A 644 10.55 -0.05 -8.33
CA THR A 644 9.92 1.27 -8.37
C THR A 644 9.06 1.52 -7.13
N TYR A 645 8.38 0.48 -6.64
CA TYR A 645 7.50 0.58 -5.48
C TYR A 645 8.29 0.84 -4.20
N GLY A 646 9.45 0.20 -3.98
CA GLY A 646 10.31 0.52 -2.83
C GLY A 646 10.78 1.98 -2.80
N ARG A 647 11.11 2.56 -3.98
CA ARG A 647 11.41 4.00 -4.11
C ARG A 647 10.21 4.89 -3.74
N TYR A 648 9.03 4.56 -4.26
CA TYR A 648 7.79 5.29 -3.96
C TYR A 648 7.43 5.23 -2.48
N LEU A 649 7.54 4.05 -1.88
CA LEU A 649 7.28 3.84 -0.47
C LEU A 649 8.22 4.67 0.42
N LEU A 650 9.49 4.84 0.01
CA LEU A 650 10.46 5.62 0.77
C LEU A 650 10.10 7.10 0.73
N ILE A 651 9.78 7.68 -0.43
CA ILE A 651 9.33 9.08 -0.49
C ILE A 651 7.96 9.28 0.18
N GLY A 652 7.15 8.22 0.27
CA GLY A 652 5.87 8.23 0.94
C GLY A 652 5.97 8.21 2.48
N SER A 653 7.10 7.75 3.03
CA SER A 653 7.30 7.55 4.48
C SER A 653 8.49 8.29 5.07
N SER A 654 9.41 8.84 4.27
CA SER A 654 10.58 9.61 4.71
C SER A 654 10.88 10.77 3.77
N ARG A 655 10.62 12.00 4.24
CA ARG A 655 10.91 13.26 3.53
C ARG A 655 11.42 14.31 4.52
N PRO A 656 12.25 15.28 4.09
CA PRO A 656 12.89 16.27 4.98
C PRO A 656 11.95 16.90 6.01
N GLY A 657 12.40 17.12 7.25
CA GLY A 657 11.56 17.68 8.32
C GLY A 657 10.46 16.73 8.83
N GLY A 658 10.50 15.46 8.43
CA GLY A 658 9.67 14.38 8.98
C GLY A 658 10.44 13.46 9.91
N LEU A 659 9.93 12.24 10.11
CA LEU A 659 10.59 11.15 10.80
C LEU A 659 11.10 10.12 9.78
N PRO A 660 12.07 9.27 10.15
CA PRO A 660 12.46 8.17 9.30
C PRO A 660 11.33 7.14 9.17
N ALA A 661 11.31 6.42 8.05
CA ALA A 661 10.51 5.22 7.85
C ALA A 661 10.80 4.17 8.95
N ASN A 662 9.78 3.78 9.71
CA ASN A 662 9.86 2.72 10.72
C ASN A 662 9.70 1.32 10.09
N LEU A 663 9.55 0.27 10.91
CA LEU A 663 9.33 -1.11 10.45
C LEU A 663 8.19 -1.27 9.42
N GLN A 664 7.14 -0.44 9.50
CA GLN A 664 6.00 -0.41 8.59
C GLN A 664 5.94 0.89 7.77
N GLY A 665 7.08 1.59 7.66
CA GLY A 665 7.22 2.90 7.01
C GLY A 665 6.43 4.00 7.70
N LEU A 666 5.14 4.07 7.38
CA LEU A 666 4.16 5.05 7.86
C LEU A 666 2.76 4.43 8.09
N TRP A 667 2.51 3.22 7.59
CA TRP A 667 1.17 2.63 7.51
C TRP A 667 0.99 1.58 8.61
N ASN A 668 -0.03 1.74 9.45
CA ASN A 668 -0.30 0.91 10.63
C ASN A 668 -1.76 1.11 11.06
N ASP A 669 -2.54 0.04 11.16
CA ASP A 669 -3.94 0.08 11.63
C ASP A 669 -4.11 -0.35 13.09
N SER A 670 -3.01 -0.62 13.82
CA SER A 670 -3.03 -1.19 15.16
C SER A 670 -2.50 -0.21 16.22
N ASN A 671 -3.07 -0.30 17.43
CA ASN A 671 -2.46 0.32 18.62
C ASN A 671 -1.40 -0.58 19.28
N SER A 672 -1.29 -1.83 18.85
CA SER A 672 -0.28 -2.80 19.31
C SER A 672 0.36 -3.49 18.09
N PRO A 673 1.05 -2.75 17.21
CA PRO A 673 1.68 -3.33 16.04
C PRO A 673 2.81 -4.29 16.43
N ALA A 674 3.14 -5.22 15.53
CA ALA A 674 4.25 -6.15 15.71
C ALA A 674 5.56 -5.38 15.90
N TRP A 675 6.34 -5.77 16.93
CA TRP A 675 7.58 -5.10 17.32
C TRP A 675 7.43 -3.58 17.46
N ALA A 676 6.29 -3.15 18.02
CA ALA A 676 5.94 -1.75 18.24
C ALA A 676 5.94 -0.85 16.99
N SER A 677 6.11 -1.43 15.79
CA SER A 677 6.48 -0.72 14.56
C SER A 677 7.64 0.26 14.81
N ASP A 678 8.67 -0.22 15.51
CA ASP A 678 9.75 0.62 16.01
C ASP A 678 10.85 0.93 15.00
N TYR A 679 11.90 1.59 15.51
CA TYR A 679 13.17 1.76 14.83
C TYR A 679 14.13 0.67 15.28
N HIS A 680 14.13 -0.44 14.53
CA HIS A 680 14.91 -1.63 14.84
C HIS A 680 16.34 -1.54 14.27
N THR A 681 17.34 -1.49 15.14
CA THR A 681 18.70 -1.01 14.83
C THR A 681 19.71 -2.09 14.48
N ASN A 682 19.31 -3.36 14.45
CA ASN A 682 20.23 -4.48 14.18
C ASN A 682 20.12 -5.05 12.75
N ILE A 683 19.34 -4.40 11.87
CA ILE A 683 19.32 -4.57 10.41
C ILE A 683 18.23 -3.70 9.75
N ASN A 684 17.04 -3.63 10.35
CA ASN A 684 15.83 -3.20 9.64
C ASN A 684 15.84 -1.71 9.29
N ILE A 685 16.11 -0.83 10.25
CA ILE A 685 16.16 0.61 9.94
C ILE A 685 17.30 0.91 8.96
N GLN A 686 18.42 0.19 9.02
CA GLN A 686 19.49 0.37 8.06
C GLN A 686 19.06 -0.08 6.66
N MET A 687 18.38 -1.21 6.58
CA MET A 687 17.82 -1.74 5.33
C MET A 687 16.82 -0.79 4.68
N ASN A 688 16.04 -0.05 5.47
CA ASN A 688 15.10 0.96 4.97
C ASN A 688 15.78 2.02 4.09
N TYR A 689 17.08 2.27 4.28
CA TYR A 689 17.82 3.35 3.61
C TYR A 689 18.92 2.88 2.66
N TRP A 690 19.10 1.57 2.44
CA TRP A 690 20.10 1.06 1.49
C TRP A 690 19.94 1.62 0.07
N GLY A 691 18.69 1.85 -0.35
CA GLY A 691 18.38 2.43 -1.66
C GLY A 691 18.38 3.96 -1.70
N ALA A 692 18.44 4.67 -0.56
CA ALA A 692 18.18 6.11 -0.52
C ALA A 692 19.15 6.90 -1.42
N GLU A 693 20.45 6.67 -1.26
CA GLU A 693 21.47 7.37 -2.06
C GLU A 693 21.59 6.80 -3.48
N THR A 694 21.76 5.48 -3.59
CA THR A 694 22.02 4.78 -4.86
C THR A 694 20.88 4.92 -5.86
N THR A 695 19.62 5.04 -5.39
CA THR A 695 18.44 5.23 -6.24
C THR A 695 17.94 6.68 -6.31
N ASN A 696 18.82 7.63 -6.00
CA ASN A 696 18.68 9.07 -6.24
C ASN A 696 17.54 9.73 -5.43
N LEU A 697 17.39 9.33 -4.18
CA LEU A 697 16.45 9.85 -3.17
C LEU A 697 17.19 10.34 -1.92
N SER A 698 18.33 11.01 -2.12
CA SER A 698 19.24 11.49 -1.07
C SER A 698 18.52 12.31 0.02
N GLU A 699 17.54 13.11 -0.39
CA GLU A 699 16.72 13.95 0.49
C GLU A 699 15.82 13.12 1.43
N SER A 700 15.48 11.88 1.05
CA SER A 700 14.76 10.96 1.94
C SER A 700 15.64 10.37 3.03
N HIS A 701 16.97 10.53 2.98
CA HIS A 701 17.90 10.05 4.00
C HIS A 701 18.02 11.03 5.19
N GLU A 702 17.76 12.32 4.97
CA GLU A 702 17.86 13.39 5.98
C GLU A 702 17.06 13.10 7.26
N PRO A 703 15.80 12.61 7.22
CA PRO A 703 15.04 12.31 8.44
C PRO A 703 15.70 11.26 9.33
N LEU A 704 16.43 10.29 8.77
CA LEU A 704 17.21 9.34 9.56
C LEU A 704 18.37 10.04 10.27
N ILE A 705 19.10 10.91 9.58
CA ILE A 705 20.24 11.63 10.15
C ILE A 705 19.79 12.56 11.29
N ASP A 706 18.70 13.31 11.08
CA ASP A 706 18.10 14.17 12.09
C ASP A 706 17.63 13.36 13.31
N PHE A 707 17.00 12.21 13.07
CA PHE A 707 16.58 11.29 14.13
C PHE A 707 17.77 10.79 14.95
N ILE A 708 18.84 10.31 14.30
CA ILE A 708 20.07 9.84 14.98
C ILE A 708 20.63 10.94 15.87
N GLY A 709 20.70 12.18 15.38
CA GLY A 709 21.19 13.32 16.14
C GLY A 709 20.40 13.59 17.43
N GLN A 710 19.07 13.46 17.38
CA GLN A 710 18.22 13.69 18.54
C GLN A 710 18.21 12.50 19.52
N VAL A 711 18.11 11.25 19.04
CA VAL A 711 18.09 10.08 19.94
C VAL A 711 19.43 9.84 20.62
N ALA A 712 20.53 10.33 20.05
CA ALA A 712 21.83 10.36 20.70
C ALA A 712 21.80 11.06 22.07
N VAL A 713 20.92 12.05 22.28
CA VAL A 713 20.83 12.82 23.54
C VAL A 713 20.49 11.92 24.73
N PRO A 714 19.32 11.25 24.78
CA PRO A 714 19.03 10.31 25.87
C PRO A 714 19.90 9.05 25.84
N SER A 715 20.34 8.59 24.65
CA SER A 715 21.21 7.41 24.56
C SER A 715 22.57 7.62 25.22
N ARG A 716 23.13 8.84 25.28
CA ARG A 716 24.33 9.15 26.08
C ARG A 716 24.11 8.85 27.57
N THR A 717 22.93 9.18 28.10
CA THR A 717 22.58 8.91 29.50
C THR A 717 22.47 7.40 29.73
N ALA A 718 21.74 6.68 28.88
CA ALA A 718 21.62 5.22 28.96
C ALA A 718 22.99 4.53 28.86
N THR A 719 23.84 4.98 27.93
CA THR A 719 25.21 4.46 27.74
C THR A 719 26.06 4.62 29.01
N ARG A 720 26.07 5.80 29.61
CA ARG A 720 26.86 6.07 30.82
C ARG A 720 26.35 5.29 32.03
N ASN A 721 25.05 5.08 32.13
CA ASN A 721 24.47 4.24 33.17
C ASN A 721 24.89 2.78 33.02
N ALA A 722 24.95 2.27 31.80
CA ALA A 722 25.29 0.87 31.54
C ALA A 722 26.79 0.59 31.55
N PHE A 723 27.63 1.53 31.09
CA PHE A 723 29.06 1.26 30.81
C PHE A 723 30.04 2.14 31.58
N GLY A 724 29.54 3.12 32.35
CA GLY A 724 30.35 3.97 33.22
C GLY A 724 30.08 5.46 33.00
N LYS A 725 30.05 6.22 34.10
CA LYS A 725 29.74 7.67 34.09
C LYS A 725 30.67 8.50 33.18
N ASP A 726 31.90 8.04 33.00
CA ASP A 726 32.95 8.73 32.24
C ASP A 726 33.08 8.20 30.80
N THR A 727 32.26 7.21 30.39
CA THR A 727 32.24 6.68 29.03
C THR A 727 31.84 7.79 28.05
N ARG A 728 32.72 8.02 27.06
CA ARG A 728 32.47 8.99 25.98
C ARG A 728 31.56 8.39 24.91
N GLY A 729 30.94 9.27 24.14
CA GLY A 729 29.99 8.90 23.08
C GLY A 729 28.74 8.19 23.59
N TRP A 730 28.15 7.37 22.71
CA TRP A 730 26.88 6.70 22.97
C TRP A 730 26.68 5.46 22.11
N THR A 731 25.81 4.58 22.58
CA THR A 731 25.21 3.49 21.80
C THR A 731 23.74 3.32 22.18
N ALA A 732 23.05 2.37 21.55
CA ALA A 732 21.62 2.13 21.74
C ALA A 732 21.32 0.63 21.83
N ARG A 733 20.13 0.33 22.35
CA ARG A 733 19.48 -0.97 22.27
C ARG A 733 18.84 -1.19 20.90
N THR A 734 18.33 -2.39 20.68
CA THR A 734 17.81 -2.82 19.37
C THR A 734 16.60 -1.99 18.93
N SER A 735 15.72 -1.62 19.85
CA SER A 735 14.51 -0.83 19.60
C SER A 735 14.66 0.61 20.06
N GLN A 736 14.40 1.55 19.14
CA GLN A 736 14.26 2.98 19.47
C GLN A 736 12.86 3.51 19.14
N SER A 737 12.41 4.50 19.93
CA SER A 737 11.15 5.21 19.71
C SER A 737 11.38 6.67 19.35
N ILE A 738 10.35 7.35 18.80
CA ILE A 738 10.42 8.77 18.40
C ILE A 738 10.69 9.73 19.57
N PHE A 739 10.49 9.27 20.81
CA PHE A 739 10.71 10.04 22.03
C PHE A 739 12.08 9.73 22.67
N GLY A 740 13.01 9.16 21.90
CA GLY A 740 14.33 8.77 22.39
C GLY A 740 14.32 7.56 23.33
N GLY A 741 13.28 6.73 23.25
CA GLY A 741 13.18 5.49 24.01
C GLY A 741 14.25 4.48 23.59
N ASN A 742 14.69 3.66 24.55
CA ASN A 742 15.72 2.64 24.39
C ASN A 742 15.27 1.32 25.02
N SER A 743 14.94 0.34 24.19
CA SER A 743 14.53 -1.02 24.54
C SER A 743 14.93 -1.93 23.36
N TRP A 744 14.37 -3.09 23.14
CA TRP A 744 14.80 -4.34 23.77
C TRP A 744 16.28 -4.69 23.47
N GLU A 745 17.01 -5.22 24.46
CA GLU A 745 18.39 -5.74 24.37
C GLU A 745 19.47 -4.80 23.82
N TRP A 746 20.71 -4.92 24.33
CA TRP A 746 21.81 -4.12 23.78
C TRP A 746 22.25 -4.63 22.40
N ASN A 747 22.07 -3.77 21.39
CA ASN A 747 22.84 -3.81 20.16
C ASN A 747 24.00 -2.81 20.27
N THR A 748 25.09 -3.20 20.93
CA THR A 748 26.18 -2.27 21.30
C THR A 748 26.83 -1.54 20.13
N VAL A 749 26.72 -2.05 18.91
CA VAL A 749 27.18 -1.41 17.67
C VAL A 749 26.12 -0.57 16.95
N ALA A 750 24.92 -0.39 17.51
CA ALA A 750 23.85 0.37 16.88
C ALA A 750 24.28 1.77 16.41
N SER A 751 24.98 2.54 17.26
CA SER A 751 25.48 3.87 16.90
C SER A 751 26.58 3.83 15.83
N ALA A 752 27.39 2.77 15.81
CA ALA A 752 28.42 2.58 14.78
C ALA A 752 27.79 2.25 13.42
N TRP A 753 26.73 1.43 13.40
CA TRP A 753 25.99 1.16 12.16
C TRP A 753 25.19 2.38 11.69
N TYR A 754 24.60 3.17 12.60
CA TYR A 754 24.09 4.49 12.24
C TYR A 754 25.16 5.40 11.63
N GLY A 755 26.38 5.33 12.15
CA GLY A 755 27.54 6.02 11.58
C GLY A 755 27.77 5.70 10.10
N GLN A 756 27.48 4.47 9.65
CA GLN A 756 27.55 4.13 8.24
C GLN A 756 26.59 4.98 7.39
N HIS A 757 25.35 5.17 7.82
CA HIS A 757 24.38 6.02 7.10
C HIS A 757 24.79 7.49 7.08
N VAL A 758 25.31 7.98 8.22
CA VAL A 758 25.88 9.33 8.33
C VAL A 758 27.02 9.54 7.32
N TYR A 759 27.90 8.54 7.19
CA TYR A 759 28.98 8.53 6.21
C TYR A 759 28.47 8.44 4.77
N GLU A 760 27.56 7.52 4.47
CA GLU A 760 27.07 7.29 3.12
C GLU A 760 26.41 8.54 2.53
N HIS A 761 25.66 9.29 3.33
CA HIS A 761 25.08 10.55 2.86
C HIS A 761 26.17 11.52 2.37
N TRP A 762 27.30 11.65 3.07
CA TRP A 762 28.45 12.42 2.58
C TRP A 762 29.12 11.75 1.37
N ALA A 763 29.33 10.43 1.41
CA ALA A 763 30.02 9.72 0.34
C ALA A 763 29.31 9.91 -1.01
N PHE A 764 27.98 10.00 -1.03
CA PHE A 764 27.20 10.23 -2.25
C PHE A 764 26.91 11.71 -2.56
N SER A 765 26.75 12.58 -1.55
CA SER A 765 26.49 14.01 -1.77
C SER A 765 27.75 14.85 -1.98
N GLN A 766 28.87 14.43 -1.41
CA GLN A 766 30.12 15.20 -1.31
C GLN A 766 29.94 16.60 -0.68
N ASP A 767 28.88 16.79 0.10
CA ASP A 767 28.59 18.05 0.77
C ASP A 767 29.61 18.31 1.90
N LYS A 768 30.42 19.36 1.73
CA LYS A 768 31.48 19.75 2.67
C LYS A 768 30.95 20.35 3.96
N ASP A 769 29.80 21.01 3.89
CA ASP A 769 29.17 21.61 5.06
C ASP A 769 28.55 20.52 5.91
N TYR A 770 27.83 19.59 5.29
CA TYR A 770 27.34 18.38 5.97
C TYR A 770 28.48 17.58 6.59
N LEU A 771 29.57 17.35 5.84
CA LEU A 771 30.75 16.63 6.33
C LEU A 771 31.26 17.21 7.65
N ARG A 772 31.48 18.53 7.70
CA ARG A 772 32.09 19.21 8.85
C ARG A 772 31.13 19.46 9.99
N LYS A 773 29.88 19.83 9.69
CA LYS A 773 28.90 20.26 10.70
C LYS A 773 28.14 19.08 11.31
N THR A 774 28.01 17.98 10.56
CA THR A 774 27.16 16.84 10.95
C THR A 774 27.97 15.55 11.00
N ALA A 775 28.54 15.11 9.88
CA ALA A 775 29.11 13.76 9.80
C ALA A 775 30.33 13.55 10.71
N LEU A 776 31.34 14.42 10.63
CA LEU A 776 32.56 14.31 11.41
C LEU A 776 32.31 14.36 12.92
N PRO A 777 31.56 15.33 13.47
CA PRO A 777 31.25 15.35 14.90
C PRO A 777 30.55 14.07 15.38
N MET A 778 29.56 13.57 14.64
CA MET A 778 28.82 12.37 15.00
C MET A 778 29.71 11.12 14.95
N LEU A 779 30.47 10.93 13.87
CA LEU A 779 31.38 9.78 13.71
C LEU A 779 32.49 9.78 14.76
N LYS A 780 33.10 10.94 15.02
CA LYS A 780 34.16 11.11 16.02
C LYS A 780 33.67 10.71 17.40
N GLU A 781 32.47 11.14 17.77
CA GLU A 781 31.89 10.80 19.07
C GLU A 781 31.68 9.29 19.23
N VAL A 782 31.21 8.59 18.20
CA VAL A 782 31.05 7.12 18.26
C VAL A 782 32.42 6.41 18.23
N CYS A 783 33.43 6.97 17.57
CA CYS A 783 34.81 6.45 17.67
C CYS A 783 35.34 6.54 19.10
N GLN A 784 35.03 7.61 19.83
CA GLN A 784 35.43 7.78 21.23
C GLN A 784 34.75 6.76 22.15
N PHE A 785 33.48 6.42 21.88
CA PHE A 785 32.81 5.33 22.59
C PHE A 785 33.58 4.02 22.45
N TRP A 786 33.91 3.61 21.23
CA TRP A 786 34.65 2.36 21.00
C TRP A 786 36.08 2.40 21.50
N GLU A 787 36.73 3.55 21.47
CA GLU A 787 38.02 3.74 22.11
C GLU A 787 37.99 3.45 23.62
N ASP A 788 36.93 3.86 24.32
CA ASP A 788 36.77 3.58 25.75
C ASP A 788 36.34 2.13 26.03
N ARG A 789 35.69 1.48 25.05
CA ARG A 789 35.04 0.17 25.21
C ARG A 789 35.90 -1.02 24.79
N LEU A 790 36.78 -0.85 23.80
CA LEU A 790 37.61 -1.94 23.30
C LEU A 790 38.56 -2.44 24.38
N VAL A 791 38.66 -3.76 24.53
CA VAL A 791 39.58 -4.41 25.46
C VAL A 791 40.65 -5.17 24.69
N GLN A 792 41.80 -5.42 25.31
CA GLN A 792 42.83 -6.27 24.72
C GLN A 792 42.55 -7.75 25.04
N ASP A 793 42.66 -8.60 24.03
CA ASP A 793 42.65 -10.05 24.18
C ASP A 793 44.03 -10.57 24.67
N ALA A 794 44.13 -11.88 24.87
CA ALA A 794 45.36 -12.53 25.32
C ALA A 794 46.54 -12.38 24.33
N ASN A 795 46.27 -12.04 23.07
CA ASN A 795 47.26 -11.85 22.01
C ASN A 795 47.62 -10.35 21.80
N GLY A 796 47.03 -9.45 22.59
CA GLY A 796 47.23 -8.00 22.48
C GLY A 796 46.40 -7.33 21.36
N LEU A 797 45.48 -8.04 20.72
CA LEU A 797 44.53 -7.49 19.75
C LEU A 797 43.35 -6.85 20.47
N LEU A 798 42.72 -5.86 19.85
CA LEU A 798 41.54 -5.18 20.36
C LEU A 798 40.27 -5.93 19.95
N VAL A 799 39.41 -6.19 20.93
CA VAL A 799 38.12 -6.87 20.74
C VAL A 799 36.99 -6.07 21.38
N SER A 800 35.83 -6.08 20.75
CA SER A 800 34.59 -5.65 21.38
C SER A 800 34.27 -6.58 22.56
N PRO A 801 34.05 -6.08 23.78
CA PRO A 801 33.74 -6.95 24.90
C PRO A 801 32.26 -7.35 24.90
N ASN A 802 31.97 -8.62 25.23
CA ASN A 802 30.62 -9.13 25.48
C ASN A 802 29.60 -8.82 24.34
N GLY A 803 30.06 -8.90 23.10
CA GLY A 803 29.24 -8.73 21.90
C GLY A 803 28.26 -9.88 21.73
N TRP A 804 27.20 -9.67 20.95
CA TRP A 804 26.20 -10.68 20.60
C TRP A 804 26.02 -10.68 19.10
N SER A 805 25.96 -11.85 18.45
CA SER A 805 25.60 -11.89 17.02
C SER A 805 24.08 -11.90 16.93
N PRO A 806 23.43 -10.82 16.43
CA PRO A 806 21.98 -10.79 16.31
C PRO A 806 21.56 -12.00 15.47
N GLU A 807 20.73 -12.93 15.94
CA GLU A 807 20.02 -12.95 17.23
C GLU A 807 20.16 -14.33 17.88
N HIS A 808 21.39 -14.83 17.96
CA HIS A 808 21.65 -16.21 18.39
C HIS A 808 23.06 -16.42 18.97
N GLY A 809 23.26 -17.61 19.54
CA GLY A 809 24.53 -18.01 20.13
C GLY A 809 24.93 -17.22 21.38
N PRO A 810 26.14 -17.47 21.90
CA PRO A 810 26.62 -16.86 23.12
C PRO A 810 27.02 -15.39 22.93
N ARG A 811 27.04 -14.66 24.05
CA ARG A 811 27.74 -13.37 24.12
C ARG A 811 29.23 -13.63 24.38
N GLU A 812 30.10 -13.05 23.57
CA GLU A 812 31.54 -13.32 23.59
C GLU A 812 32.35 -12.05 23.30
N ASN A 813 33.64 -12.08 23.64
CA ASN A 813 34.55 -11.03 23.20
C ASN A 813 34.88 -11.21 21.71
N GLY A 814 34.82 -10.12 20.95
CA GLY A 814 35.22 -10.09 19.55
C GLY A 814 34.25 -10.81 18.62
N VAL A 815 32.94 -10.82 18.90
CA VAL A 815 31.95 -11.30 17.91
C VAL A 815 32.15 -10.56 16.57
N MET A 816 32.12 -11.27 15.44
CA MET A 816 32.46 -10.69 14.14
C MET A 816 31.47 -9.63 13.66
N TYR A 817 30.19 -9.76 14.00
CA TYR A 817 29.21 -8.69 13.80
C TYR A 817 29.72 -7.34 14.35
N ASP A 818 30.14 -7.33 15.62
CA ASP A 818 30.63 -6.11 16.26
C ASP A 818 31.95 -5.63 15.64
N GLN A 819 32.92 -6.53 15.51
CA GLN A 819 34.26 -6.20 15.05
C GLN A 819 34.25 -5.59 13.64
N GLN A 820 33.42 -6.12 12.74
CA GLN A 820 33.29 -5.63 11.37
C GLN A 820 32.63 -4.24 11.32
N ILE A 821 31.60 -3.99 12.14
CA ILE A 821 30.94 -2.68 12.19
C ILE A 821 31.86 -1.62 12.80
N ILE A 822 32.63 -1.97 13.83
CA ILE A 822 33.61 -1.06 14.44
C ILE A 822 34.73 -0.73 13.45
N TRP A 823 35.20 -1.72 12.68
CA TRP A 823 36.18 -1.50 11.63
C TRP A 823 35.64 -0.51 10.56
N ASP A 824 34.38 -0.67 10.13
CA ASP A 824 33.76 0.21 9.14
C ASP A 824 33.54 1.62 9.69
N LEU A 825 33.12 1.77 10.96
CA LEU A 825 33.06 3.06 11.64
C LEU A 825 34.41 3.80 11.61
N PHE A 826 35.49 3.10 11.97
CA PHE A 826 36.82 3.70 11.95
C PHE A 826 37.25 4.07 10.53
N GLN A 827 36.94 3.23 9.54
CA GLN A 827 37.21 3.55 8.13
C GLN A 827 36.41 4.78 7.68
N ASN A 828 35.13 4.85 8.03
CA ASN A 828 34.23 5.97 7.72
C ASN A 828 34.77 7.28 8.30
N TYR A 829 35.25 7.28 9.55
CA TYR A 829 35.86 8.45 10.17
C TYR A 829 37.17 8.86 9.46
N ILE A 830 38.04 7.89 9.16
CA ILE A 830 39.30 8.13 8.45
C ILE A 830 39.05 8.74 7.07
N ASP A 831 38.11 8.19 6.30
CA ASP A 831 37.76 8.69 4.96
C ASP A 831 37.24 10.14 5.02
N CYS A 832 36.37 10.43 6.00
CA CYS A 832 35.85 11.77 6.25
C CYS A 832 36.96 12.76 6.65
N GLU A 833 37.89 12.37 7.54
CA GLU A 833 39.01 13.21 7.95
C GLU A 833 40.06 13.38 6.84
N ASP A 834 40.30 12.36 6.01
CA ASP A 834 41.21 12.48 4.88
C ASP A 834 40.68 13.50 3.84
N ALA A 835 39.34 13.63 3.74
CA ALA A 835 38.67 14.64 2.93
C ALA A 835 38.64 16.03 3.57
N ALA A 836 38.36 16.15 4.88
CA ALA A 836 38.24 17.44 5.57
C ALA A 836 39.58 18.02 6.02
N LYS A 837 40.45 17.16 6.54
CA LYS A 837 41.78 17.43 7.12
C LYS A 837 41.73 18.33 8.37
N ASP A 838 40.72 18.13 9.21
CA ASP A 838 40.46 19.01 10.35
C ASP A 838 41.16 18.52 11.65
N ASP A 839 41.30 17.21 11.86
CA ASP A 839 42.00 16.63 13.04
C ASP A 839 42.94 15.45 12.68
N PRO A 840 44.13 15.72 12.11
CA PRO A 840 45.07 14.67 11.69
C PRO A 840 45.59 13.81 12.86
N ALA A 841 45.64 14.36 14.08
CA ALA A 841 46.12 13.63 15.25
C ALA A 841 45.11 12.57 15.69
N TYR A 842 43.84 12.93 15.79
CA TYR A 842 42.80 11.96 16.15
C TYR A 842 42.55 10.96 15.03
N ARG A 843 42.63 11.38 13.75
CA ARG A 843 42.64 10.45 12.60
C ARG A 843 43.73 9.37 12.73
N ALA A 844 44.96 9.75 13.06
CA ALA A 844 46.05 8.78 13.26
C ALA A 844 45.79 7.82 14.44
N ARG A 845 45.16 8.32 15.50
CA ARG A 845 44.75 7.52 16.66
C ARG A 845 43.69 6.48 16.29
N VAL A 846 42.66 6.87 15.54
CA VAL A 846 41.61 5.96 15.04
C VAL A 846 42.20 4.90 14.10
N ALA A 847 43.11 5.28 13.21
CA ALA A 847 43.82 4.33 12.34
C ALA A 847 44.62 3.29 13.15
N SER A 848 45.25 3.69 14.27
CA SER A 848 45.97 2.78 15.17
C SER A 848 45.05 1.85 15.98
N LEU A 849 43.82 2.28 16.30
CA LEU A 849 42.80 1.41 16.89
C LEU A 849 42.34 0.37 15.87
N GLN A 850 41.97 0.82 14.67
CA GLN A 850 41.51 -0.03 13.58
C GLN A 850 42.52 -1.13 13.22
N SER A 851 43.81 -0.80 13.13
CA SER A 851 44.86 -1.76 12.76
C SER A 851 45.13 -2.84 13.82
N ARG A 852 44.62 -2.66 15.05
CA ARG A 852 44.79 -3.61 16.15
C ARG A 852 43.53 -4.43 16.43
N LEU A 853 42.42 -4.17 15.74
CA LEU A 853 41.20 -4.98 15.89
C LEU A 853 41.48 -6.45 15.54
N ALA A 854 40.90 -7.38 16.30
CA ALA A 854 40.97 -8.79 15.97
C ALA A 854 40.35 -9.05 14.58
N PRO A 855 41.04 -9.80 13.71
CA PRO A 855 40.66 -9.91 12.30
C PRO A 855 39.54 -10.92 12.07
N ASN A 856 38.94 -10.85 10.88
CA ASN A 856 38.15 -11.94 10.32
C ASN A 856 39.00 -13.23 10.23
N LYS A 857 38.34 -14.38 10.36
CA LYS A 857 38.96 -15.71 10.32
C LYS A 857 38.18 -16.66 9.41
N ILE A 858 38.90 -17.63 8.84
CA ILE A 858 38.32 -18.74 8.08
C ILE A 858 38.32 -19.97 8.97
N GLY A 859 37.17 -20.61 9.13
CA GLY A 859 36.99 -21.75 10.01
C GLY A 859 37.23 -23.11 9.35
N ARG A 860 37.02 -24.18 10.13
CA ARG A 860 37.41 -25.55 9.74
C ARG A 860 36.69 -26.11 8.51
N TRP A 861 35.53 -25.56 8.16
CA TRP A 861 34.77 -25.99 6.97
C TRP A 861 34.79 -24.94 5.86
N GLY A 862 35.74 -23.99 5.94
CA GLY A 862 35.97 -22.97 4.92
C GLY A 862 35.05 -21.75 5.03
N GLN A 863 34.27 -21.64 6.09
CA GLN A 863 33.34 -20.54 6.33
C GLN A 863 34.05 -19.30 6.88
N LEU A 864 33.47 -18.12 6.64
CA LEU A 864 33.80 -16.93 7.41
C LEU A 864 33.21 -17.09 8.81
N GLN A 865 34.04 -17.07 9.85
CA GLN A 865 33.59 -17.31 11.21
C GLN A 865 32.69 -16.18 11.72
N GLU A 866 31.66 -16.53 12.48
CA GLU A 866 30.77 -15.60 13.17
C GLU A 866 31.31 -15.16 14.54
N TRP A 867 32.09 -16.02 15.19
CA TRP A 867 32.81 -15.75 16.43
C TRP A 867 34.32 -15.87 16.21
N GLN A 868 35.14 -15.33 17.13
CA GLN A 868 36.60 -15.51 17.05
C GLN A 868 37.05 -16.95 17.25
N GLU A 869 36.24 -17.74 17.96
CA GLU A 869 36.41 -19.18 18.10
C GLU A 869 35.64 -19.91 17.00
N ASP A 870 36.21 -21.00 16.50
CA ASP A 870 35.63 -21.79 15.42
C ASP A 870 34.44 -22.64 15.92
N MET A 871 33.28 -22.02 16.08
CA MET A 871 32.09 -22.64 16.67
C MET A 871 30.84 -22.61 15.76
N ASP A 872 30.96 -22.08 14.55
CA ASP A 872 29.89 -22.07 13.55
C ASP A 872 29.45 -23.49 13.15
N SER A 873 28.15 -23.62 12.85
CA SER A 873 27.57 -24.85 12.30
C SER A 873 27.24 -24.71 10.82
N PRO A 874 27.64 -25.65 9.94
CA PRO A 874 27.31 -25.62 8.50
C PRO A 874 25.82 -25.87 8.21
N THR A 875 25.04 -26.34 9.20
CA THR A 875 23.60 -26.62 9.06
C THR A 875 22.72 -25.53 9.65
N ASP A 876 23.31 -24.47 10.19
CA ASP A 876 22.58 -23.38 10.79
C ASP A 876 22.03 -22.41 9.71
N ILE A 877 20.70 -22.38 9.62
CA ILE A 877 19.92 -21.55 8.70
C ILE A 877 19.28 -20.37 9.42
N HIS A 878 19.92 -19.83 10.45
CA HIS A 878 19.46 -18.63 11.14
C HIS A 878 19.22 -17.48 10.16
N ARG A 879 18.17 -16.69 10.40
CA ARG A 879 17.77 -15.59 9.53
C ARG A 879 18.86 -14.54 9.34
N HIS A 880 19.61 -14.21 10.40
CA HIS A 880 20.67 -13.22 10.32
C HIS A 880 21.96 -13.77 9.70
N THR A 881 22.60 -12.91 8.92
CA THR A 881 23.94 -13.10 8.35
C THR A 881 24.88 -12.02 8.89
N SER A 882 24.81 -11.75 10.18
CA SER A 882 25.43 -10.60 10.85
C SER A 882 26.94 -10.52 10.66
N HIS A 883 27.64 -11.67 10.68
CA HIS A 883 29.08 -11.77 10.40
C HIS A 883 29.45 -11.60 8.92
N LEU A 884 28.47 -11.35 8.03
CA LEU A 884 28.70 -10.98 6.64
C LEU A 884 28.56 -9.47 6.40
N PHE A 885 28.38 -8.66 7.46
CA PHE A 885 28.34 -7.21 7.38
C PHE A 885 29.55 -6.64 6.60
N ALA A 886 30.74 -7.20 6.82
CA ALA A 886 31.97 -6.81 6.13
C ALA A 886 31.91 -6.90 4.59
N VAL A 887 30.98 -7.69 4.03
CA VAL A 887 30.70 -7.78 2.59
C VAL A 887 29.62 -6.78 2.19
N TYR A 888 28.51 -6.76 2.93
CA TYR A 888 27.41 -5.81 2.74
C TYR A 888 26.62 -5.59 4.03
N PRO A 889 26.29 -4.34 4.40
CA PRO A 889 26.57 -3.09 3.68
C PRO A 889 28.01 -2.58 3.79
N GLY A 890 28.87 -3.21 4.61
CA GLY A 890 30.28 -2.85 4.77
C GLY A 890 31.11 -3.04 3.49
N ARG A 891 32.42 -2.76 3.62
CA ARG A 891 33.37 -2.76 2.49
C ARG A 891 34.73 -3.38 2.80
N GLN A 892 34.83 -4.13 3.89
CA GLN A 892 36.09 -4.72 4.34
C GLN A 892 36.48 -5.95 3.50
N ILE A 893 35.49 -6.75 3.09
CA ILE A 893 35.70 -7.97 2.30
C ILE A 893 35.19 -7.74 0.88
N THR A 894 36.08 -7.87 -0.10
CA THR A 894 35.71 -7.83 -1.52
C THR A 894 36.42 -8.93 -2.30
N PRO A 895 35.84 -9.45 -3.41
CA PRO A 895 36.51 -10.46 -4.23
C PRO A 895 37.86 -10.02 -4.77
N ALA A 896 38.05 -8.72 -5.01
CA ALA A 896 39.29 -8.18 -5.56
C ALA A 896 40.39 -7.98 -4.50
N ALA A 897 40.04 -7.50 -3.30
CA ALA A 897 41.03 -7.17 -2.28
C ALA A 897 41.31 -8.33 -1.31
N SER A 898 40.35 -9.23 -1.12
CA SER A 898 40.42 -10.30 -0.11
C SER A 898 39.73 -11.58 -0.63
N PRO A 899 40.28 -12.23 -1.68
CA PRO A 899 39.62 -13.34 -2.36
C PRO A 899 39.31 -14.53 -1.44
N ASP A 900 40.22 -14.87 -0.51
CA ASP A 900 40.01 -15.98 0.42
C ASP A 900 38.85 -15.72 1.40
N PHE A 901 38.75 -14.49 1.93
CA PHE A 901 37.63 -14.10 2.77
C PHE A 901 36.31 -13.97 1.99
N ALA A 902 36.36 -13.55 0.73
CA ALA A 902 35.18 -13.51 -0.13
C ALA A 902 34.67 -14.93 -0.42
N ALA A 903 35.57 -15.88 -0.70
CA ALA A 903 35.22 -17.28 -0.85
C ALA A 903 34.62 -17.86 0.45
N ALA A 904 35.22 -17.54 1.61
CA ALA A 904 34.71 -17.98 2.91
C ALA A 904 33.33 -17.38 3.25
N ALA A 905 33.11 -16.10 2.93
CA ALA A 905 31.82 -15.45 3.09
C ALA A 905 30.74 -16.09 2.20
N LEU A 906 31.09 -16.51 0.98
CA LEU A 906 30.18 -17.22 0.09
C LEU A 906 29.78 -18.59 0.68
N VAL A 907 30.73 -19.31 1.28
CA VAL A 907 30.46 -20.58 1.99
C VAL A 907 29.47 -20.35 3.14
N SER A 908 29.70 -19.35 4.00
CA SER A 908 28.77 -19.00 5.10
C SER A 908 27.38 -18.62 4.58
N LEU A 909 27.32 -17.79 3.52
CA LEU A 909 26.06 -17.31 2.94
C LEU A 909 25.22 -18.46 2.36
N LYS A 910 25.86 -19.39 1.64
CA LYS A 910 25.20 -20.58 1.09
C LYS A 910 24.70 -21.52 2.18
N ALA A 911 25.50 -21.74 3.23
CA ALA A 911 25.07 -22.50 4.40
C ALA A 911 23.84 -21.88 5.08
N ARG A 912 23.84 -20.55 5.27
CA ARG A 912 22.68 -19.80 5.79
C ARG A 912 21.45 -19.94 4.90
N CYS A 913 21.63 -20.03 3.58
CA CYS A 913 20.55 -20.29 2.63
C CYS A 913 20.06 -21.75 2.63
N GLY A 914 20.66 -22.64 3.43
CA GLY A 914 20.31 -24.06 3.50
C GLY A 914 20.76 -24.85 2.27
N GLU A 915 21.83 -24.41 1.59
CA GLU A 915 22.42 -25.18 0.49
C GLU A 915 22.82 -26.59 0.98
N LYS A 916 22.63 -27.57 0.11
CA LYS A 916 22.98 -28.97 0.37
C LYS A 916 23.73 -29.54 -0.81
N ASP A 917 24.79 -30.27 -0.52
CA ASP A 917 25.58 -30.94 -1.55
C ASP A 917 24.71 -31.84 -2.44
N GLY A 918 24.91 -31.72 -3.75
CA GLY A 918 24.17 -32.48 -4.76
C GLY A 918 22.73 -32.02 -5.02
N MET A 919 22.25 -30.97 -4.36
CA MET A 919 20.93 -30.38 -4.62
C MET A 919 21.07 -29.02 -5.34
N PRO A 920 20.25 -28.74 -6.36
CA PRO A 920 20.24 -27.42 -6.99
C PRO A 920 19.86 -26.32 -5.99
N PHE A 921 20.63 -25.23 -5.96
CA PHE A 921 20.27 -24.02 -5.24
C PHE A 921 19.09 -23.34 -5.95
N THR A 922 17.97 -23.15 -5.25
CA THR A 922 16.74 -22.52 -5.80
C THR A 922 16.12 -21.60 -4.77
N GLU A 923 15.10 -20.82 -5.13
CA GLU A 923 14.38 -20.01 -4.13
C GLU A 923 13.74 -20.90 -3.06
N ALA A 924 13.36 -22.14 -3.40
CA ALA A 924 12.75 -23.07 -2.48
C ALA A 924 13.71 -23.65 -1.43
N THR A 925 15.03 -23.68 -1.69
CA THR A 925 16.02 -24.19 -0.72
C THR A 925 16.16 -23.27 0.49
N VAL A 926 16.03 -21.95 0.28
CA VAL A 926 15.95 -20.97 1.37
C VAL A 926 14.64 -21.19 2.12
N SER A 927 14.72 -21.74 3.32
CA SER A 927 13.57 -22.26 4.07
C SER A 927 13.69 -21.98 5.57
N GLY A 928 12.67 -22.37 6.35
CA GLY A 928 12.70 -22.25 7.81
C GLY A 928 12.85 -20.82 8.32
N ASP A 929 13.78 -20.60 9.26
CA ASP A 929 14.04 -19.28 9.81
C ASP A 929 14.67 -18.33 8.79
N SER A 930 15.48 -18.88 7.88
CA SER A 930 16.09 -18.17 6.76
C SER A 930 15.12 -17.48 5.79
N ARG A 931 13.82 -17.73 5.88
CA ARG A 931 12.79 -17.18 4.98
C ARG A 931 11.96 -16.11 5.70
N ARG A 932 12.45 -14.86 5.72
CA ARG A 932 11.74 -13.66 6.22
C ARG A 932 11.85 -12.52 5.19
N SER A 933 10.98 -11.51 5.27
CA SER A 933 10.97 -10.38 4.31
C SER A 933 12.34 -9.75 4.08
N TRP A 934 13.05 -9.42 5.16
CA TRP A 934 14.34 -8.72 5.12
C TRP A 934 15.53 -9.64 4.78
N THR A 935 15.41 -10.96 4.96
CA THR A 935 16.55 -11.86 4.68
C THR A 935 16.86 -11.93 3.20
N TRP A 936 15.83 -11.88 2.35
CA TRP A 936 15.99 -11.93 0.90
C TRP A 936 16.80 -10.75 0.35
N PRO A 937 16.46 -9.47 0.63
CA PRO A 937 17.29 -8.34 0.21
C PRO A 937 18.74 -8.39 0.68
N TRP A 938 18.97 -8.73 1.96
CA TRP A 938 20.34 -8.73 2.49
C TRP A 938 21.19 -9.74 1.73
N ARG A 939 20.64 -10.94 1.50
CA ARG A 939 21.33 -12.00 0.76
C ARG A 939 21.48 -11.65 -0.72
N ALA A 940 20.49 -11.00 -1.33
CA ALA A 940 20.59 -10.50 -2.70
C ALA A 940 21.79 -9.55 -2.84
N ALA A 941 21.93 -8.59 -1.91
CA ALA A 941 23.05 -7.64 -1.91
C ALA A 941 24.40 -8.32 -1.61
N LEU A 942 24.43 -9.29 -0.68
CA LEU A 942 25.63 -10.07 -0.38
C LEU A 942 26.09 -10.90 -1.59
N PHE A 943 25.19 -11.64 -2.23
CA PHE A 943 25.51 -12.38 -3.46
C PHE A 943 25.97 -11.43 -4.58
N ALA A 944 25.32 -10.27 -4.72
CA ALA A 944 25.74 -9.25 -5.69
C ALA A 944 27.17 -8.72 -5.43
N ARG A 945 27.52 -8.46 -4.16
CA ARG A 945 28.88 -8.04 -3.75
C ARG A 945 29.93 -9.14 -3.92
N LEU A 946 29.52 -10.40 -3.87
CA LEU A 946 30.39 -11.56 -4.10
C LEU A 946 30.49 -11.98 -5.58
N GLY A 947 29.75 -11.32 -6.49
CA GLY A 947 29.77 -11.61 -7.93
C GLY A 947 28.84 -12.75 -8.36
N GLU A 948 27.94 -13.20 -7.48
CA GLU A 948 27.05 -14.35 -7.69
C GLU A 948 25.68 -13.90 -8.25
N ALA A 949 25.67 -13.53 -9.53
CA ALA A 949 24.51 -12.93 -10.19
C ALA A 949 23.24 -13.78 -10.17
N GLU A 950 23.35 -15.09 -10.43
CA GLU A 950 22.18 -15.98 -10.42
C GLU A 950 21.60 -16.17 -9.03
N HIS A 951 22.46 -16.33 -8.01
CA HIS A 951 22.02 -16.41 -6.62
C HIS A 951 21.34 -15.11 -6.17
N ALA A 952 21.87 -13.94 -6.55
CA ALA A 952 21.24 -12.65 -6.27
C ALA A 952 19.83 -12.55 -6.90
N ARG A 953 19.67 -13.01 -8.15
CA ARG A 953 18.35 -13.08 -8.80
C ARG A 953 17.41 -14.04 -8.09
N LEU A 954 17.87 -15.22 -7.69
CA LEU A 954 17.06 -16.17 -6.92
C LEU A 954 16.54 -15.55 -5.61
N MET A 955 17.31 -14.65 -4.97
CA MET A 955 16.82 -13.94 -3.79
C MET A 955 15.70 -12.94 -4.11
N LEU A 956 15.81 -12.19 -5.21
CA LEU A 956 14.72 -11.32 -5.70
C LEU A 956 13.46 -12.14 -6.01
N ARG A 957 13.62 -13.25 -6.74
CA ARG A 957 12.51 -14.15 -7.06
C ARG A 957 11.88 -14.72 -5.80
N GLY A 958 12.70 -15.12 -4.82
CA GLY A 958 12.27 -15.68 -3.55
C GLY A 958 11.44 -14.72 -2.71
N LEU A 959 11.83 -13.44 -2.67
CA LEU A 959 11.06 -12.39 -1.98
C LEU A 959 9.64 -12.27 -2.55
N LEU A 960 9.53 -12.13 -3.87
CA LEU A 960 8.24 -12.01 -4.58
C LEU A 960 7.40 -13.28 -4.41
N ARG A 961 8.04 -14.45 -4.41
CA ARG A 961 7.34 -15.75 -4.31
C ARG A 961 6.82 -16.06 -2.91
N PHE A 962 7.58 -15.75 -1.86
CA PHE A 962 7.32 -16.29 -0.52
C PHE A 962 6.99 -15.24 0.54
N ASN A 963 7.45 -14.01 0.39
CA ASN A 963 7.39 -12.98 1.43
C ASN A 963 6.86 -11.64 0.88
N THR A 964 5.93 -11.71 -0.08
CA THR A 964 5.26 -10.53 -0.66
C THR A 964 3.75 -10.76 -0.71
N LEU A 965 2.98 -9.80 -0.24
CA LEU A 965 1.52 -9.79 -0.24
C LEU A 965 0.97 -9.36 -1.62
N PRO A 966 -0.32 -9.62 -1.94
CA PRO A 966 -0.93 -9.24 -3.21
C PRO A 966 -0.83 -7.75 -3.59
N ASN A 967 -0.73 -6.84 -2.60
CA ASN A 967 -0.46 -5.41 -2.79
C ASN A 967 1.04 -5.04 -2.97
N LEU A 968 1.90 -6.04 -3.20
CA LEU A 968 3.37 -5.97 -3.29
C LEU A 968 4.10 -5.50 -2.03
N ILE A 969 3.41 -5.41 -0.89
CA ILE A 969 4.04 -5.14 0.39
C ILE A 969 4.71 -6.42 0.92
N CYS A 970 5.92 -6.30 1.45
CA CYS A 970 6.65 -7.44 2.01
C CYS A 970 6.05 -7.93 3.33
N ASN A 971 6.21 -9.23 3.57
CA ASN A 971 5.62 -9.93 4.70
C ASN A 971 6.68 -10.74 5.45
N HIS A 972 6.93 -10.40 6.71
CA HIS A 972 7.90 -11.10 7.54
C HIS A 972 7.53 -12.56 7.81
N PRO A 973 6.31 -12.95 8.28
CA PRO A 973 5.11 -12.19 8.66
C PRO A 973 5.10 -11.62 10.09
N PRO A 974 4.23 -10.64 10.41
CA PRO A 974 3.30 -9.95 9.50
C PRO A 974 4.00 -8.92 8.59
N PHE A 975 3.23 -8.05 7.93
CA PHE A 975 3.73 -6.93 7.13
C PHE A 975 4.95 -6.21 7.76
N GLN A 976 6.05 -6.14 7.01
CA GLN A 976 7.24 -5.31 7.28
C GLN A 976 7.82 -4.75 5.98
N MET A 977 8.22 -3.47 5.98
CA MET A 977 8.67 -2.76 4.77
C MET A 977 10.17 -2.85 4.49
N ASP A 978 10.95 -3.32 5.45
CA ASP A 978 12.38 -3.59 5.27
C ASP A 978 12.67 -4.36 3.97
N GLY A 979 11.87 -5.39 3.67
CA GLY A 979 11.90 -6.15 2.42
C GLY A 979 11.77 -5.29 1.15
N ASN A 980 10.81 -4.36 1.13
CA ASN A 980 10.54 -3.49 -0.01
C ASN A 980 11.70 -2.50 -0.27
N PHE A 981 12.19 -1.88 0.80
CA PHE A 981 13.29 -0.92 0.71
C PHE A 981 14.61 -1.61 0.39
N GLY A 982 14.88 -2.72 1.09
CA GLY A 982 16.11 -3.48 0.95
C GLY A 982 16.27 -4.01 -0.47
N ILE A 983 15.23 -4.60 -1.08
CA ILE A 983 15.37 -5.21 -2.40
C ILE A 983 15.67 -4.17 -3.49
N THR A 984 15.15 -2.96 -3.31
CA THR A 984 15.45 -1.81 -4.17
C THR A 984 16.94 -1.47 -4.13
N GLY A 985 17.53 -1.41 -2.92
CA GLY A 985 18.98 -1.24 -2.76
C GLY A 985 19.80 -2.41 -3.29
N ALA A 986 19.36 -3.65 -3.04
CA ALA A 986 20.06 -4.85 -3.50
C ALA A 986 20.08 -4.99 -5.04
N VAL A 987 18.97 -4.68 -5.71
CA VAL A 987 18.92 -4.65 -7.18
C VAL A 987 19.85 -3.57 -7.74
N ALA A 988 19.94 -2.40 -7.08
CA ALA A 988 20.93 -1.39 -7.46
C ALA A 988 22.36 -1.93 -7.35
N GLU A 989 22.69 -2.69 -6.30
CA GLU A 989 24.00 -3.33 -6.11
C GLU A 989 24.31 -4.44 -7.15
N MET A 990 23.30 -5.03 -7.79
CA MET A 990 23.48 -5.93 -8.94
C MET A 990 23.87 -5.17 -10.22
N LEU A 991 23.40 -3.93 -10.36
CA LEU A 991 23.58 -3.08 -11.55
C LEU A 991 24.78 -2.13 -11.45
N ILE A 992 25.08 -1.61 -10.27
CA ILE A 992 26.16 -0.64 -10.02
C ILE A 992 26.72 -0.77 -8.60
N GLN A 993 28.06 -0.81 -8.52
CA GLN A 993 28.81 -0.78 -7.27
C GLN A 993 29.82 0.38 -7.27
N SER A 994 30.06 0.99 -6.12
CA SER A 994 30.99 2.13 -5.99
C SER A 994 31.75 2.20 -4.66
N HIS A 995 31.74 1.12 -3.88
CA HIS A 995 32.27 1.07 -2.52
C HIS A 995 33.81 0.90 -2.44
N THR A 996 34.48 0.66 -3.56
CA THR A 996 35.94 0.39 -3.64
C THR A 996 36.74 1.55 -4.27
N GLY A 997 36.13 2.73 -4.44
CA GLY A 997 36.75 3.86 -5.13
C GLY A 997 36.71 3.79 -6.67
N THR A 998 36.10 2.74 -7.22
CA THR A 998 35.85 2.55 -8.66
C THR A 998 34.35 2.36 -8.89
N ILE A 999 33.80 2.96 -9.96
CA ILE A 999 32.43 2.67 -10.39
C ILE A 999 32.45 1.35 -11.17
N HIS A 1000 31.80 0.31 -10.67
CA HIS A 1000 31.71 -1.00 -11.31
C HIS A 1000 30.29 -1.20 -11.86
N LEU A 1001 30.16 -1.32 -13.18
CA LEU A 1001 28.89 -1.48 -13.86
C LEU A 1001 28.61 -2.95 -14.14
N LEU A 1002 27.35 -3.33 -13.92
CA LEU A 1002 26.82 -4.68 -14.07
C LEU A 1002 27.66 -5.74 -13.31
N PRO A 1003 28.02 -5.49 -12.03
CA PRO A 1003 28.90 -6.37 -11.26
C PRO A 1003 28.32 -7.78 -11.03
N ALA A 1004 26.98 -7.90 -11.03
CA ALA A 1004 26.28 -9.16 -10.82
C ALA A 1004 25.01 -9.24 -11.68
N LEU A 1005 25.17 -9.13 -13.01
CA LEU A 1005 24.08 -9.19 -13.98
C LEU A 1005 23.62 -10.64 -14.25
N PRO A 1006 22.36 -11.00 -13.93
CA PRO A 1006 21.85 -12.34 -14.20
C PRO A 1006 21.71 -12.60 -15.70
N ALA A 1007 21.84 -13.86 -16.10
CA ALA A 1007 21.76 -14.32 -17.48
C ALA A 1007 20.39 -14.04 -18.13
N ALA A 1008 19.30 -13.86 -17.37
CA ALA A 1008 18.02 -13.47 -17.95
C ALA A 1008 17.93 -11.98 -18.32
N TRP A 1009 18.82 -11.13 -17.79
CA TRP A 1009 18.85 -9.70 -18.07
C TRP A 1009 19.81 -9.41 -19.22
N GLN A 1010 19.65 -10.10 -20.35
CA GLN A 1010 20.58 -10.02 -21.49
C GLN A 1010 20.68 -8.62 -22.09
N ASP A 1011 19.53 -7.94 -22.20
CA ASP A 1011 19.44 -6.62 -22.78
C ASP A 1011 18.72 -5.70 -21.80
N GLY A 1012 19.20 -4.46 -21.68
CA GLY A 1012 18.58 -3.52 -20.76
C GLY A 1012 19.30 -2.20 -20.63
N SER A 1013 18.77 -1.38 -19.74
CA SER A 1013 19.33 -0.09 -19.38
C SER A 1013 18.92 0.35 -17.98
N PHE A 1014 19.72 1.23 -17.40
CA PHE A 1014 19.29 2.07 -16.30
C PHE A 1014 19.75 3.51 -16.53
N THR A 1015 19.04 4.46 -15.92
CA THR A 1015 19.42 5.87 -15.88
C THR A 1015 19.30 6.40 -14.46
N GLY A 1016 20.18 7.34 -14.11
CA GLY A 1016 20.05 8.15 -12.90
C GLY A 1016 20.41 7.49 -11.58
N LEU A 1017 20.93 6.25 -11.58
CA LEU A 1017 21.50 5.64 -10.37
C LEU A 1017 22.73 6.43 -9.94
N ARG A 1018 23.01 6.49 -8.64
CA ARG A 1018 24.15 7.25 -8.10
C ARG A 1018 25.32 6.36 -7.73
N ALA A 1019 26.52 6.92 -7.80
CA ALA A 1019 27.75 6.34 -7.29
C ALA A 1019 28.41 7.28 -6.26
N ARG A 1020 29.10 6.69 -5.28
CA ARG A 1020 29.93 7.43 -4.32
C ARG A 1020 30.92 8.34 -5.05
N GLY A 1021 31.23 9.48 -4.46
CA GLY A 1021 32.02 10.55 -5.07
C GLY A 1021 31.21 11.62 -5.80
N GLY A 1022 29.87 11.56 -5.75
CA GLY A 1022 29.00 12.61 -6.28
C GLY A 1022 28.63 12.47 -7.76
N TYR A 1023 28.48 11.24 -8.24
CA TYR A 1023 28.16 10.97 -9.64
C TYR A 1023 26.77 10.37 -9.84
N GLU A 1024 26.10 10.80 -10.89
CA GLU A 1024 24.94 10.14 -11.48
C GLU A 1024 25.37 9.32 -12.71
N VAL A 1025 24.82 8.12 -12.87
CA VAL A 1025 25.26 7.13 -13.85
C VAL A 1025 24.06 6.56 -14.61
N GLY A 1026 24.22 6.44 -15.93
CA GLY A 1026 23.33 5.68 -16.79
C GLY A 1026 24.12 4.67 -17.62
N CYS A 1027 23.53 3.52 -17.89
CA CYS A 1027 24.16 2.40 -18.57
C CYS A 1027 23.15 1.72 -19.51
N THR A 1028 23.61 1.32 -20.68
CA THR A 1028 22.88 0.42 -21.59
C THR A 1028 23.74 -0.79 -21.88
N TRP A 1029 23.12 -1.96 -21.97
CA TRP A 1029 23.80 -3.20 -22.30
C TRP A 1029 23.00 -4.05 -23.27
N ALA A 1030 23.71 -4.88 -24.02
CA ALA A 1030 23.14 -5.86 -24.94
C ALA A 1030 23.97 -7.14 -24.90
N GLY A 1031 23.32 -8.30 -24.96
CA GLY A 1031 23.97 -9.61 -24.83
C GLY A 1031 24.85 -9.73 -23.57
N GLY A 1032 24.40 -9.15 -22.45
CA GLY A 1032 25.09 -9.14 -21.16
C GLY A 1032 26.32 -8.23 -21.09
N LYS A 1033 26.56 -7.37 -22.10
CA LYS A 1033 27.72 -6.48 -22.16
C LYS A 1033 27.33 -5.02 -22.24
N VAL A 1034 28.00 -4.17 -21.47
CA VAL A 1034 27.82 -2.72 -21.51
C VAL A 1034 28.16 -2.20 -22.91
N THR A 1035 27.27 -1.43 -23.51
CA THR A 1035 27.42 -0.82 -24.85
C THR A 1035 27.52 0.71 -24.79
N SER A 1036 26.98 1.31 -23.74
CA SER A 1036 26.95 2.76 -23.56
C SER A 1036 26.90 3.13 -22.08
N VAL A 1037 27.70 4.14 -21.69
CA VAL A 1037 27.75 4.69 -20.34
C VAL A 1037 27.65 6.21 -20.37
N THR A 1038 26.90 6.75 -19.43
CA THR A 1038 26.86 8.18 -19.11
C THR A 1038 27.24 8.36 -17.64
N VAL A 1039 28.12 9.33 -17.37
CA VAL A 1039 28.48 9.73 -16.01
C VAL A 1039 28.37 11.24 -15.91
N VAL A 1040 27.58 11.73 -14.97
CA VAL A 1040 27.36 13.15 -14.69
C VAL A 1040 27.95 13.45 -13.31
N ALA A 1041 28.83 14.43 -13.24
CA ALA A 1041 29.42 14.96 -12.01
C ALA A 1041 28.59 16.14 -11.51
N ASP A 1042 27.37 15.86 -11.04
CA ASP A 1042 26.44 16.90 -10.54
C ASP A 1042 26.79 17.37 -9.13
N ARG A 1043 27.39 16.49 -8.31
CA ARG A 1043 27.83 16.78 -6.94
C ARG A 1043 29.33 16.55 -6.73
N ALA A 1044 30.01 15.93 -7.71
CA ALA A 1044 31.38 15.51 -7.55
C ALA A 1044 32.37 16.68 -7.51
N PRO A 1045 33.34 16.68 -6.57
CA PRO A 1045 34.44 17.62 -6.57
C PRO A 1045 35.45 17.33 -7.70
N ASN A 1046 35.57 16.06 -8.13
CA ASN A 1046 36.44 15.67 -9.23
C ASN A 1046 35.66 15.62 -10.55
N GLN A 1047 36.08 16.46 -11.51
CA GLN A 1047 35.52 16.51 -12.88
C GLN A 1047 36.50 15.96 -13.94
N GLY A 1048 37.64 15.42 -13.50
CA GLY A 1048 38.64 14.77 -14.34
C GLY A 1048 38.28 13.32 -14.63
N ASN A 1049 39.20 12.57 -15.23
CA ASN A 1049 38.98 11.15 -15.53
C ASN A 1049 38.79 10.35 -14.23
N ILE A 1050 37.74 9.53 -14.20
CA ILE A 1050 37.48 8.54 -13.15
C ILE A 1050 37.65 7.13 -13.69
N THR A 1051 37.85 6.16 -12.80
CA THR A 1051 37.91 4.74 -13.17
C THR A 1051 36.49 4.16 -13.18
N VAL A 1052 36.11 3.58 -14.32
CA VAL A 1052 34.87 2.80 -14.47
C VAL A 1052 35.23 1.38 -14.91
N ARG A 1053 34.84 0.37 -14.15
CA ARG A 1053 34.99 -1.04 -14.48
C ARG A 1053 33.73 -1.54 -15.16
N MET A 1054 33.86 -2.15 -16.34
CA MET A 1054 32.78 -2.74 -17.12
C MET A 1054 33.34 -3.77 -18.10
N ASN A 1055 32.55 -4.76 -18.51
CA ASN A 1055 32.98 -5.80 -19.48
C ASN A 1055 34.32 -6.49 -19.11
N GLY A 1056 34.61 -6.64 -17.81
CA GLY A 1056 35.84 -7.24 -17.30
C GLY A 1056 37.10 -6.35 -17.38
N GLN A 1057 36.99 -5.08 -17.79
CA GLN A 1057 38.11 -4.15 -17.94
C GLN A 1057 37.86 -2.81 -17.23
N GLU A 1058 38.94 -2.05 -16.97
CA GLU A 1058 38.88 -0.70 -16.44
C GLU A 1058 39.05 0.36 -17.54
N TYR A 1059 38.20 1.37 -17.51
CA TYR A 1059 38.20 2.49 -18.46
C TYR A 1059 38.36 3.81 -17.71
N LYS A 1060 39.07 4.77 -18.33
CA LYS A 1060 39.11 6.16 -17.88
C LYS A 1060 37.98 6.93 -18.55
N VAL A 1061 36.94 7.21 -17.78
CA VAL A 1061 35.75 7.93 -18.26
C VAL A 1061 35.81 9.35 -17.72
N LYS A 1062 35.62 10.34 -18.59
CA LYS A 1062 35.51 11.74 -18.16
C LYS A 1062 34.03 12.04 -17.84
N PRO A 1063 33.68 12.38 -16.59
CA PRO A 1063 32.34 12.80 -16.23
C PRO A 1063 31.95 14.09 -16.93
N THR A 1064 30.65 14.29 -17.05
CA THR A 1064 30.04 15.42 -17.76
C THR A 1064 29.42 16.38 -16.75
N GLN A 1065 29.29 17.65 -17.12
CA GLN A 1065 28.61 18.64 -16.26
C GLN A 1065 27.09 18.53 -16.43
N PRO A 1066 26.29 18.82 -15.38
CA PRO A 1066 24.85 18.89 -15.50
C PRO A 1066 24.41 19.81 -16.65
N GLY A 1067 23.43 19.36 -17.44
CA GLY A 1067 22.87 20.15 -18.56
C GLY A 1067 23.69 20.16 -19.86
N HIS A 1068 24.89 19.55 -19.89
CA HIS A 1068 25.66 19.40 -21.13
C HIS A 1068 25.31 18.09 -21.84
N LYS A 1069 24.83 18.17 -23.09
CA LYS A 1069 24.69 16.99 -23.95
C LYS A 1069 26.06 16.52 -24.40
N THR A 1070 26.45 15.32 -23.99
CA THR A 1070 27.68 14.66 -24.48
C THR A 1070 27.36 13.29 -25.04
N LYS A 1071 28.14 12.89 -26.05
CA LYS A 1071 28.07 11.54 -26.60
C LYS A 1071 28.37 10.53 -25.49
N PRO A 1072 27.53 9.51 -25.25
CA PRO A 1072 27.82 8.45 -24.30
C PRO A 1072 29.17 7.79 -24.58
N PHE A 1073 29.86 7.36 -23.52
CA PHE A 1073 31.07 6.56 -23.66
C PHE A 1073 30.70 5.18 -24.18
N SER A 1074 31.33 4.74 -25.27
CA SER A 1074 31.15 3.39 -25.81
C SER A 1074 32.43 2.59 -25.58
N PRO A 1075 32.37 1.41 -24.96
CA PRO A 1075 33.54 0.56 -24.70
C PRO A 1075 33.97 -0.28 -25.92
N SER A 1076 33.59 0.14 -27.15
CA SER A 1076 33.93 -0.54 -28.42
C SER A 1076 35.41 -0.52 -28.75
#